data_AF-A0A427XRG3-F1
#
_entry.id   AF-A0A427XRG3-F1
#
_cell.length_a   1.000
_cell.length_b   1.000
_cell.length_c   1.000
_cell.angle_alpha   90.00
_cell.angle_beta   90.00
_cell.angle_gamma   90.00
#
_symmetry.space_group_name_H-M   'P 1'
#
loop_
_entity.id
_entity.type
_entity.pdbx_description
1 polymer ?
#
loop_
_entity_poly.entity_id
_entity_poly.type
_entity_poly.pdbx_seq_one_letter_code
_entity_poly.pdbx_strand_id
1 'polypeptide(L)'
;MGVASRPAAKSALDVEKAPILPLSDVSSDEDVEDVSESKDRAKRSRRHGHRRAAFPHWVAPASIVLLFLYLGRTHFSLDFPFPKPAPAPVPHFIAEGIKQCEIISRPPPSPQHATSKRKLNDRFVPGTKAVWLKNATLWTGESDGEEVLHGVGVLLDGGVIRKIGGEDDIVGMTDDETETVDLHGAGSDDTNSLKSAVLPWLRSQDGFNTHDQAFNLSISGGITTMLVLPGSAGNIGGQAFVFKPRWTHENTPQSMQVDPPFIISEKHRHDNSTSAWERTRSWRHIKHACGENPARVYGNTRMDSAYDFRRAYNEGRKLKEEQERWCASPKTQTDPFPNNLEWEVLADVIRGNVKVNIHCYETTDLNALVRISNEFKFPIAAFHHAHETYLVPDLLKQAYGPPPAVAIFATNARYKREAYRGSEFAPKILADAGLSVIMKSDHPVLDSRYLVYEAAQAHHYGLNFSHAMSSVTTHSAKGMGMDHRIGYVRPGYDADIVVWDSFPLSLGATPKQTYIDGIPQIINPHVVPKPAEAQEITPAGKYDKEAAEAVAARGDPDLRPSKSAANIVFHNVEAMYLPNELGTQQIKSGGVVVATNGEISCVGDCALEEDLEFELVDLKGGSITPGLITVGSYVGLMEIRQEKSTWDGAAYDPIAGASDLLDGLLVHGVDGAQFGGKDELLAYRSGVTTAVVPPISSSLFSGLSFAFSTSAPHPLADHAILNPSAALHISLSNSKNSISTKIAILRRLLSGDAVDGASNEIIDVVKEVKRGERRLVVEVAKADVMAAMVRLKRDVAPGMKMTFLGAHESWMIAEDLAREDVGVIVAPARSFPADWDSRRILPGPPLSNHTLPSYLASHDVLVGLGITEEWMARNTRNDAAWAYTNSPNVFSKKDALDLVSSNLEVLLGLVDREQQVQVQARGDSDRSIEEDPLLPSTREPSEGENEVIQETDDDDTKTRKGSFWRRLDMTPTQRDRISFGLVLVGIALFLPLTGYIVLRGNLKEMGWFAPHPPLQALAITSFLLDDGLYIGFSLLLACFILLPLLLVLSPRPSPPPPPPPPPRSQAQLPLAPLPPSVPPSSLADPPGITPLQPPPPSTSARQTRFNTHQSLILGLALPAFTLGTLSMWWNKHVHSAAHFTTWHSWFGLATIGWMFLQAAVGAGSVWFGGKAFGGGAKAKRVYKYHRLSGYLLVVLALFTAHLGGAHSTWASGQKGMAPVRVLAFWVGLPLIWVGVQARARGSKMKFV
;
A
#
# COMPACT_ATOMS: atom_id res chain seq x y z
N MET A 1 19.50 -31.62 -38.49
CA MET A 1 20.59 -31.36 -39.47
C MET A 1 21.18 -29.99 -39.16
N GLY A 2 22.51 -29.78 -39.22
CA GLY A 2 23.17 -28.47 -39.00
C GLY A 2 23.00 -27.89 -37.57
N VAL A 3 23.83 -28.19 -36.55
CA VAL A 3 25.28 -27.87 -36.36
C VAL A 3 25.52 -26.34 -36.31
N ALA A 4 26.10 -25.70 -35.28
CA ALA A 4 26.77 -26.11 -34.02
C ALA A 4 26.38 -25.09 -32.91
N SER A 5 25.97 -25.43 -31.68
CA SER A 5 26.58 -26.17 -30.54
C SER A 5 27.52 -25.35 -29.62
N ARG A 6 27.17 -25.34 -28.31
CA ARG A 6 27.87 -24.77 -27.12
C ARG A 6 29.07 -25.68 -26.70
N PRO A 7 29.76 -25.60 -25.51
CA PRO A 7 29.55 -24.78 -24.30
C PRO A 7 30.87 -24.21 -23.67
N ALA A 8 30.94 -24.12 -22.33
CA ALA A 8 31.93 -23.33 -21.59
C ALA A 8 32.50 -24.01 -20.32
N ALA A 9 33.52 -23.35 -19.73
CA ALA A 9 33.88 -23.28 -18.30
C ALA A 9 34.98 -24.17 -17.69
N LYS A 10 35.67 -23.54 -16.71
CA LYS A 10 36.47 -24.05 -15.56
C LYS A 10 37.97 -24.43 -15.69
N SER A 11 38.77 -23.65 -14.92
CA SER A 11 39.91 -23.99 -14.04
C SER A 11 41.17 -24.73 -14.55
N ALA A 12 42.26 -23.96 -14.67
CA ALA A 12 43.60 -24.15 -14.08
C ALA A 12 44.19 -25.56 -13.81
N LEU A 13 45.38 -25.81 -14.39
CA LEU A 13 46.57 -26.36 -13.72
C LEU A 13 47.83 -26.17 -14.62
N ASP A 14 49.03 -26.21 -14.02
CA ASP A 14 50.34 -26.06 -14.69
C ASP A 14 50.85 -27.36 -15.34
N VAL A 15 51.89 -27.27 -16.20
CA VAL A 15 53.16 -28.07 -16.16
C VAL A 15 53.99 -27.96 -17.47
N GLU A 16 55.23 -27.46 -17.36
CA GLU A 16 56.44 -27.73 -18.19
C GLU A 16 56.44 -27.40 -19.73
N LYS A 17 57.59 -27.30 -20.46
CA LYS A 17 59.02 -27.54 -20.15
C LYS A 17 59.97 -26.69 -21.04
N ALA A 18 61.17 -26.37 -20.51
CA ALA A 18 62.54 -26.28 -21.10
C ALA A 18 62.79 -25.95 -22.61
N PRO A 19 63.96 -25.38 -23.04
CA PRO A 19 65.32 -25.50 -22.43
C PRO A 19 66.20 -24.19 -22.47
N ILE A 20 67.50 -24.12 -22.12
CA ILE A 20 68.37 -24.62 -21.00
C ILE A 20 69.64 -23.71 -20.93
N LEU A 21 70.36 -23.70 -19.80
CA LEU A 21 71.61 -22.92 -19.51
C LEU A 21 72.90 -23.57 -20.09
N PRO A 22 74.09 -22.96 -19.92
CA PRO A 22 74.96 -23.22 -18.73
C PRO A 22 75.27 -21.92 -17.92
N LEU A 23 75.35 -21.91 -16.57
CA LEU A 23 76.31 -22.52 -15.61
C LEU A 23 77.70 -21.85 -15.64
N SER A 24 78.45 -21.62 -14.55
CA SER A 24 78.28 -21.88 -13.07
C SER A 24 79.49 -21.28 -12.31
N ASP A 25 79.56 -20.99 -11.00
CA ASP A 25 78.63 -20.71 -9.86
C ASP A 25 79.51 -20.30 -8.62
N VAL A 26 78.95 -20.10 -7.39
CA VAL A 26 79.65 -20.00 -6.05
C VAL A 26 80.43 -18.68 -5.79
N SER A 27 80.55 -18.05 -4.59
CA SER A 27 80.06 -18.18 -3.18
C SER A 27 79.96 -16.75 -2.58
N SER A 28 78.93 -16.36 -1.79
CA SER A 28 78.73 -16.48 -0.32
C SER A 28 79.60 -15.60 0.62
N ASP A 29 78.92 -15.10 1.67
CA ASP A 29 79.38 -14.68 3.01
C ASP A 29 80.05 -13.30 3.29
N GLU A 30 79.21 -12.41 3.87
CA GLU A 30 79.36 -11.59 5.10
C GLU A 30 80.61 -10.70 5.43
N ASP A 31 80.26 -9.46 5.83
CA ASP A 31 80.66 -8.76 7.08
C ASP A 31 81.80 -7.71 7.23
N VAL A 32 81.53 -6.81 8.22
CA VAL A 32 82.38 -5.84 8.97
C VAL A 32 82.78 -4.46 8.37
N GLU A 33 82.20 -3.43 9.02
CA GLU A 33 82.66 -2.08 9.44
C GLU A 33 83.79 -1.27 8.73
N ASP A 34 83.38 -0.11 8.18
CA ASP A 34 83.73 1.28 8.59
C ASP A 34 85.17 1.89 8.40
N VAL A 35 85.22 3.23 8.55
CA VAL A 35 86.34 4.13 8.91
C VAL A 35 87.15 4.84 7.80
N SER A 36 87.28 6.17 8.00
CA SER A 36 88.32 7.12 7.54
C SER A 36 88.24 7.84 6.16
N GLU A 37 87.67 9.05 6.22
CA GLU A 37 88.36 10.33 5.97
C GLU A 37 89.61 10.41 5.03
N SER A 38 89.46 11.14 3.90
CA SER A 38 89.95 12.54 3.76
C SER A 38 90.93 12.94 2.63
N LYS A 39 90.65 14.15 2.09
CA LYS A 39 91.54 15.28 1.75
C LYS A 39 92.45 15.33 0.48
N ASP A 40 92.46 16.58 -0.02
CA ASP A 40 93.54 17.37 -0.63
C ASP A 40 93.98 17.26 -2.13
N ARG A 41 93.23 17.99 -2.99
CA ARG A 41 93.60 19.36 -3.47
C ARG A 41 94.96 19.60 -4.18
N ALA A 42 94.89 19.79 -5.50
CA ALA A 42 95.74 20.75 -6.24
C ALA A 42 94.92 21.41 -7.38
N LYS A 43 94.77 22.74 -7.50
CA LYS A 43 95.74 23.83 -7.76
C LYS A 43 96.44 23.77 -9.13
N ARG A 44 95.96 24.57 -10.09
CA ARG A 44 96.80 25.41 -10.97
C ARG A 44 96.06 26.69 -11.39
N SER A 45 96.77 27.70 -11.89
CA SER A 45 96.24 29.06 -12.11
C SER A 45 97.03 29.89 -13.13
N ARG A 46 96.55 31.11 -13.40
CA ARG A 46 97.05 32.17 -14.32
C ARG A 46 96.62 31.98 -15.80
N ARG A 47 96.41 33.04 -16.60
CA ARG A 47 96.68 34.49 -16.37
C ARG A 47 95.63 35.43 -17.04
N HIS A 48 95.75 36.73 -16.77
CA HIS A 48 94.79 37.81 -17.06
C HIS A 48 94.45 38.10 -18.54
N GLY A 49 93.27 38.69 -18.74
CA GLY A 49 92.97 39.70 -19.76
C GLY A 49 91.99 40.74 -19.19
N HIS A 50 92.16 42.03 -19.48
CA HIS A 50 91.30 43.12 -18.97
C HIS A 50 90.33 43.63 -20.05
N ARG A 51 89.04 43.78 -19.73
CA ARG A 51 88.12 44.73 -20.38
C ARG A 51 86.94 45.07 -19.46
N ARG A 52 86.59 46.35 -19.36
CA ARG A 52 85.34 46.81 -18.71
C ARG A 52 84.21 46.79 -19.74
N ALA A 53 83.05 46.27 -19.36
CA ALA A 53 81.79 46.43 -20.08
C ALA A 53 80.65 46.55 -19.04
N ALA A 54 79.61 47.33 -19.35
CA ALA A 54 78.52 47.60 -18.41
C ALA A 54 77.42 46.52 -18.48
N PHE A 55 76.86 46.15 -17.33
CA PHE A 55 75.73 45.22 -17.23
C PHE A 55 74.40 46.00 -17.16
N PRO A 56 73.39 45.71 -18.01
CA PRO A 56 72.10 46.39 -17.96
C PRO A 56 71.23 45.89 -16.80
N HIS A 57 70.73 46.83 -15.97
CA HIS A 57 70.09 46.56 -14.67
C HIS A 57 68.65 45.99 -14.70
N TRP A 58 68.23 45.30 -15.77
CA TRP A 58 66.81 44.89 -15.96
C TRP A 58 66.51 43.40 -15.76
N VAL A 59 67.50 42.53 -15.55
CA VAL A 59 67.27 41.07 -15.48
C VAL A 59 66.71 40.63 -14.11
N ALA A 60 67.16 41.25 -13.00
CA ALA A 60 66.83 40.80 -11.65
C ALA A 60 65.32 40.77 -11.29
N PRO A 61 64.48 41.76 -11.67
CA PRO A 61 63.06 41.73 -11.33
C PRO A 61 62.29 40.62 -12.07
N ALA A 62 62.60 40.42 -13.36
CA ALA A 62 61.93 39.42 -14.20
C ALA A 62 62.19 38.00 -13.70
N SER A 63 63.44 37.70 -13.29
CA SER A 63 63.80 36.40 -12.71
C SER A 63 63.03 36.10 -11.41
N ILE A 64 62.77 37.10 -10.57
CA ILE A 64 62.00 36.91 -9.32
C ILE A 64 60.52 36.65 -9.63
N VAL A 65 59.92 37.38 -10.57
CA VAL A 65 58.51 37.16 -10.96
C VAL A 65 58.34 35.78 -11.62
N LEU A 66 59.27 35.37 -12.49
CA LEU A 66 59.27 34.03 -13.08
C LEU A 66 59.50 32.93 -12.04
N LEU A 67 60.36 33.15 -11.03
CA LEU A 67 60.57 32.22 -9.93
C LEU A 67 59.29 32.04 -9.09
N PHE A 68 58.56 33.12 -8.79
CA PHE A 68 57.27 33.04 -8.10
C PHE A 68 56.20 32.32 -8.92
N LEU A 69 56.10 32.60 -10.23
CA LEU A 69 55.17 31.93 -11.15
C LEU A 69 55.52 30.44 -11.36
N TYR A 70 56.79 30.08 -11.30
CA TYR A 70 57.25 28.69 -11.35
C TYR A 70 56.95 27.94 -10.05
N LEU A 71 57.42 28.45 -8.91
CA LEU A 71 57.20 27.84 -7.60
C LEU A 71 55.72 27.69 -7.25
N GLY A 72 54.90 28.71 -7.56
CA GLY A 72 53.44 28.67 -7.40
C GLY A 72 52.71 27.71 -8.35
N ARG A 73 53.40 27.11 -9.33
CA ARG A 73 52.86 26.09 -10.25
C ARG A 73 53.39 24.68 -9.99
N THR A 74 54.54 24.52 -9.33
CA THR A 74 55.21 23.21 -9.21
C THR A 74 55.52 22.73 -7.78
N HIS A 75 55.68 23.61 -6.78
CA HIS A 75 56.24 23.20 -5.48
C HIS A 75 55.56 23.78 -4.22
N PHE A 76 54.49 24.57 -4.32
CA PHE A 76 53.74 25.07 -3.16
C PHE A 76 52.40 24.36 -2.89
N SER A 77 52.41 23.03 -2.93
CA SER A 77 51.42 22.22 -2.19
C SER A 77 51.77 22.20 -0.69
N LEU A 78 51.81 23.38 -0.06
CA LEU A 78 51.81 23.48 1.40
C LEU A 78 50.39 23.20 1.91
N ASP A 79 50.08 21.93 2.10
CA ASP A 79 49.00 21.52 3.02
C ASP A 79 49.42 21.94 4.44
N PHE A 80 49.10 23.18 4.80
CA PHE A 80 49.31 23.70 6.16
C PHE A 80 48.59 22.79 7.16
N PRO A 81 49.23 22.39 8.27
CA PRO A 81 48.80 21.25 9.08
C PRO A 81 47.59 21.58 9.96
N PHE A 82 46.41 21.57 9.37
CA PHE A 82 45.12 21.70 10.04
C PHE A 82 44.16 20.66 9.46
N PRO A 83 43.40 19.94 10.31
CA PRO A 83 42.40 19.01 9.81
C PRO A 83 41.37 19.76 8.98
N LYS A 84 41.02 19.20 7.82
CA LYS A 84 39.84 19.65 7.07
C LYS A 84 38.65 19.53 8.03
N PRO A 85 37.84 20.59 8.24
CA PRO A 85 36.63 20.44 9.04
C PRO A 85 35.80 19.32 8.40
N ALA A 86 35.26 18.42 9.22
CA ALA A 86 34.37 17.38 8.74
C ALA A 86 33.26 18.04 7.89
N PRO A 87 32.85 17.44 6.76
CA PRO A 87 31.71 17.97 6.01
C PRO A 87 30.53 18.10 6.96
N ALA A 88 29.86 19.25 6.93
CA ALA A 88 28.72 19.50 7.81
C ALA A 88 27.72 18.33 7.67
N PRO A 89 27.23 17.77 8.79
CA PRO A 89 26.37 16.60 8.75
C PRO A 89 25.17 16.88 7.86
N VAL A 90 24.88 15.94 6.95
CA VAL A 90 23.77 16.02 6.02
C VAL A 90 22.48 16.29 6.82
N PRO A 91 21.67 17.32 6.47
CA PRO A 91 20.47 17.64 7.23
C PRO A 91 19.56 16.43 7.40
N HIS A 92 18.93 16.26 8.56
CA HIS A 92 18.22 15.01 8.91
C HIS A 92 17.19 14.58 7.85
N PHE A 93 16.47 15.54 7.24
CA PHE A 93 15.51 15.27 6.18
C PHE A 93 16.15 14.80 4.85
N ILE A 94 17.39 15.22 4.55
CA ILE A 94 18.17 14.70 3.42
C ILE A 94 18.76 13.33 3.77
N ALA A 95 19.19 13.11 5.02
CA ALA A 95 19.69 11.81 5.48
C ALA A 95 18.58 10.75 5.45
N GLU A 96 17.37 11.09 5.88
CA GLU A 96 16.18 10.24 5.75
C GLU A 96 15.80 10.05 4.27
N GLY A 97 15.81 11.11 3.47
CA GLY A 97 15.59 11.00 2.02
C GLY A 97 16.56 10.05 1.31
N ILE A 98 17.82 9.97 1.76
CA ILE A 98 18.79 8.97 1.26
C ILE A 98 18.34 7.54 1.61
N LYS A 99 17.83 7.28 2.83
CA LYS A 99 17.23 5.97 3.17
C LYS A 99 16.03 5.66 2.29
N GLN A 100 15.17 6.66 2.02
CA GLN A 100 14.02 6.48 1.14
C GLN A 100 14.45 6.16 -0.30
N CYS A 101 15.52 6.75 -0.81
CA CYS A 101 16.14 6.31 -2.07
C CYS A 101 16.61 4.85 -2.01
N GLU A 102 17.30 4.43 -0.95
CA GLU A 102 17.73 3.03 -0.72
C GLU A 102 16.54 2.06 -0.50
N ILE A 103 15.33 2.57 -0.27
CA ILE A 103 14.07 1.82 -0.24
C ILE A 103 13.46 1.72 -1.64
N ILE A 104 13.27 2.84 -2.34
CA ILE A 104 12.60 2.84 -3.65
C ILE A 104 13.48 2.37 -4.82
N SER A 105 14.81 2.32 -4.63
CA SER A 105 15.75 1.73 -5.60
C SER A 105 15.99 0.23 -5.38
N ARG A 106 15.25 -0.42 -4.47
CA ARG A 106 15.24 -1.87 -4.34
C ARG A 106 14.61 -2.47 -5.61
N PRO A 107 15.13 -3.58 -6.14
CA PRO A 107 14.40 -4.33 -7.16
C PRO A 107 13.07 -4.86 -6.57
N PRO A 108 12.09 -5.23 -7.43
CA PRO A 108 10.87 -5.89 -6.99
C PRO A 108 11.13 -7.05 -6.02
N PRO A 109 10.27 -7.26 -5.01
CA PRO A 109 10.42 -8.36 -4.06
C PRO A 109 10.64 -9.70 -4.76
N SER A 110 11.80 -10.29 -4.51
CA SER A 110 12.10 -11.67 -4.86
C SER A 110 12.55 -12.38 -3.59
N PRO A 111 11.59 -12.81 -2.74
CA PRO A 111 11.89 -13.65 -1.60
C PRO A 111 12.56 -14.94 -2.08
N GLN A 112 13.59 -15.39 -1.36
CA GLN A 112 14.13 -16.73 -1.60
C GLN A 112 13.19 -17.73 -0.95
N HIS A 113 12.81 -18.79 -1.67
CA HIS A 113 12.06 -19.90 -1.08
C HIS A 113 12.73 -20.36 0.21
N ALA A 114 11.92 -20.56 1.25
CA ALA A 114 12.39 -21.07 2.52
C ALA A 114 13.07 -22.43 2.30
N THR A 115 14.17 -22.64 3.02
CA THR A 115 14.99 -23.85 2.89
C THR A 115 15.01 -24.58 4.22
N SER A 116 15.38 -25.86 4.21
CA SER A 116 15.61 -26.68 5.41
C SER A 116 16.64 -26.12 6.42
N LYS A 117 17.30 -24.99 6.10
CA LYS A 117 18.13 -24.21 7.02
C LYS A 117 17.33 -23.24 7.91
N ARG A 118 16.10 -22.86 7.53
CA ARG A 118 15.18 -22.09 8.38
C ARG A 118 14.70 -23.00 9.51
N LYS A 119 15.06 -22.65 10.75
CA LYS A 119 14.72 -23.43 11.95
C LYS A 119 13.57 -22.84 12.76
N LEU A 120 13.20 -21.59 12.50
CA LEU A 120 12.20 -20.88 13.27
C LEU A 120 11.29 -20.09 12.34
N ASN A 121 9.99 -20.11 12.65
CA ASN A 121 9.02 -19.18 12.14
C ASN A 121 9.11 -17.87 12.93
N ASP A 122 9.06 -16.75 12.23
CA ASP A 122 8.97 -15.38 12.75
C ASP A 122 7.75 -15.17 13.67
N ARG A 123 6.72 -16.01 13.54
CA ARG A 123 5.49 -16.03 14.34
C ARG A 123 5.49 -17.12 15.45
N PHE A 124 6.60 -17.84 15.63
CA PHE A 124 6.68 -18.97 16.56
C PHE A 124 6.49 -18.56 18.03
N VAL A 125 5.66 -19.29 18.76
CA VAL A 125 5.43 -19.09 20.21
C VAL A 125 6.41 -19.97 21.01
N PRO A 126 7.28 -19.40 21.86
CA PRO A 126 8.16 -20.18 22.72
C PRO A 126 7.38 -21.11 23.64
N GLY A 127 7.71 -22.40 23.65
CA GLY A 127 7.01 -23.43 24.42
C GLY A 127 6.03 -24.28 23.61
N THR A 128 5.72 -23.90 22.37
CA THR A 128 5.04 -24.80 21.42
C THR A 128 5.85 -26.09 21.25
N LYS A 129 5.19 -27.24 21.43
CA LYS A 129 5.78 -28.57 21.29
C LYS A 129 6.04 -28.89 19.80
N ALA A 130 7.04 -29.72 19.53
CA ALA A 130 7.15 -30.36 18.23
C ALA A 130 6.00 -31.37 18.04
N VAL A 131 5.53 -31.51 16.80
CA VAL A 131 4.47 -32.46 16.41
C VAL A 131 5.02 -33.38 15.32
N TRP A 132 4.82 -34.69 15.50
CA TRP A 132 5.13 -35.70 14.49
C TRP A 132 3.83 -36.35 14.03
N LEU A 133 3.57 -36.24 12.74
CA LEU A 133 2.41 -36.79 12.05
C LEU A 133 2.84 -38.09 11.37
N LYS A 134 2.11 -39.18 11.52
CA LYS A 134 2.48 -40.50 10.97
C LYS A 134 1.59 -40.94 9.82
N ASN A 135 2.15 -41.79 8.95
CA ASN A 135 1.43 -42.61 7.96
C ASN A 135 0.41 -41.83 7.10
N ALA A 136 0.73 -40.58 6.76
CA ALA A 136 -0.16 -39.72 6.00
C ALA A 136 -0.13 -40.08 4.50
N THR A 137 -1.29 -39.94 3.86
CA THR A 137 -1.35 -39.55 2.44
C THR A 137 -1.22 -38.02 2.41
N LEU A 138 -0.19 -37.52 1.74
CA LEU A 138 0.26 -36.14 1.82
C LEU A 138 0.32 -35.52 0.43
N TRP A 139 -0.56 -34.55 0.19
CA TRP A 139 -0.50 -33.66 -0.97
C TRP A 139 0.57 -32.58 -0.70
N THR A 140 1.65 -32.56 -1.48
CA THR A 140 2.76 -31.62 -1.19
C THR A 140 2.60 -30.26 -1.86
N GLY A 141 1.72 -30.18 -2.87
CA GLY A 141 1.62 -29.03 -3.77
C GLY A 141 2.73 -28.97 -4.82
N GLU A 142 3.68 -29.90 -4.82
CA GLU A 142 4.65 -30.03 -5.90
C GLU A 142 3.96 -30.51 -7.19
N SER A 143 4.60 -30.27 -8.34
CA SER A 143 4.07 -30.63 -9.67
C SER A 143 2.64 -30.13 -9.92
N ASP A 144 2.35 -28.88 -9.52
CA ASP A 144 1.03 -28.24 -9.59
C ASP A 144 -0.12 -28.99 -8.87
N GLY A 145 0.24 -29.83 -7.89
CA GLY A 145 -0.65 -30.63 -7.07
C GLY A 145 -0.66 -32.13 -7.41
N GLU A 146 0.07 -32.55 -8.45
CA GLU A 146 0.11 -33.96 -8.88
C GLU A 146 0.94 -34.85 -7.93
N GLU A 147 1.84 -34.27 -7.13
CA GLU A 147 2.64 -35.02 -6.17
C GLU A 147 1.84 -35.35 -4.90
N VAL A 148 1.51 -36.64 -4.76
CA VAL A 148 0.95 -37.26 -3.56
C VAL A 148 1.93 -38.30 -3.02
N LEU A 149 2.33 -38.14 -1.75
CA LEU A 149 3.18 -39.09 -1.05
C LEU A 149 2.34 -39.95 -0.11
N HIS A 150 2.57 -41.27 -0.07
CA HIS A 150 1.78 -42.19 0.75
C HIS A 150 2.63 -42.83 1.85
N GLY A 151 2.04 -43.00 3.05
CA GLY A 151 2.70 -43.61 4.19
C GLY A 151 3.85 -42.79 4.79
N VAL A 152 3.88 -41.47 4.52
CA VAL A 152 4.94 -40.57 4.99
C VAL A 152 4.57 -39.92 6.31
N GLY A 153 5.56 -39.63 7.14
CA GLY A 153 5.42 -38.78 8.31
C GLY A 153 5.96 -37.36 8.09
N VAL A 154 5.44 -36.39 8.84
CA VAL A 154 5.79 -34.97 8.74
C VAL A 154 6.09 -34.40 10.12
N LEU A 155 7.24 -33.73 10.26
CA LEU A 155 7.70 -33.12 11.51
C LEU A 155 7.50 -31.60 11.50
N LEU A 156 6.75 -31.08 12.47
CA LEU A 156 6.59 -29.66 12.74
C LEU A 156 7.41 -29.29 13.99
N ASP A 157 8.36 -28.36 13.86
CA ASP A 157 9.18 -27.88 14.99
C ASP A 157 9.70 -26.46 14.72
N GLY A 158 9.70 -25.60 15.75
CA GLY A 158 10.00 -24.17 15.62
C GLY A 158 8.98 -23.41 14.75
N GLY A 159 7.77 -23.97 14.58
CA GLY A 159 6.69 -23.39 13.75
C GLY A 159 6.94 -23.46 12.25
N VAL A 160 7.89 -24.29 11.82
CA VAL A 160 8.19 -24.62 10.42
C VAL A 160 8.21 -26.14 10.21
N ILE A 161 7.92 -26.56 8.99
CA ILE A 161 8.05 -27.96 8.55
C ILE A 161 9.55 -28.30 8.56
N ARG A 162 9.96 -29.34 9.30
CA ARG A 162 11.38 -29.71 9.42
C ARG A 162 11.79 -30.87 8.56
N LYS A 163 10.94 -31.90 8.45
CA LYS A 163 11.24 -33.14 7.73
C LYS A 163 9.95 -33.80 7.24
N ILE A 164 10.06 -34.49 6.11
CA ILE A 164 9.09 -35.42 5.55
C ILE A 164 9.87 -36.73 5.34
N GLY A 165 9.33 -37.89 5.73
CA GLY A 165 10.05 -39.17 5.64
C GLY A 165 9.40 -40.34 6.40
N GLY A 166 10.08 -41.49 6.46
CA GLY A 166 9.59 -42.70 7.14
C GLY A 166 9.88 -42.73 8.66
N GLU A 167 9.38 -43.75 9.34
CA GLU A 167 9.42 -43.85 10.82
C GLU A 167 10.81 -44.18 11.41
N ASP A 168 11.67 -44.92 10.70
CA ASP A 168 13.00 -45.37 11.20
C ASP A 168 13.94 -44.21 11.61
N ASP A 169 13.60 -42.98 11.24
CA ASP A 169 14.46 -41.80 11.33
C ASP A 169 14.36 -41.01 12.65
N ILE A 170 13.29 -41.16 13.46
CA ILE A 170 13.08 -40.35 14.69
C ILE A 170 12.42 -41.17 15.81
N VAL A 171 13.06 -41.20 16.98
CA VAL A 171 12.53 -41.89 18.17
C VAL A 171 11.55 -41.02 18.96
N GLY A 172 10.26 -41.36 18.84
CA GLY A 172 9.26 -41.23 19.92
C GLY A 172 8.55 -39.89 20.12
N MET A 173 7.34 -39.76 19.53
CA MET A 173 6.16 -39.12 20.14
C MET A 173 4.88 -39.46 19.34
N THR A 174 3.71 -39.07 19.86
CA THR A 174 2.36 -39.35 19.31
C THR A 174 1.66 -38.10 18.77
N ASP A 175 0.54 -38.33 18.09
CA ASP A 175 -0.03 -37.58 16.95
C ASP A 175 -0.97 -36.40 17.41
N ASP A 176 -1.44 -35.42 16.62
CA ASP A 176 -2.47 -35.47 15.55
C ASP A 176 -2.69 -34.12 14.77
N GLU A 177 -2.80 -34.18 13.42
CA GLU A 177 -3.83 -33.54 12.52
C GLU A 177 -3.92 -31.99 12.22
N THR A 178 -4.42 -31.52 11.04
CA THR A 178 -3.92 -30.28 10.30
C THR A 178 -4.89 -29.82 9.04
N GLU A 179 -5.08 -28.72 8.19
CA GLU A 179 -4.59 -27.37 7.59
C GLU A 179 -5.75 -26.31 7.31
N THR A 180 -6.08 -25.59 6.17
CA THR A 180 -5.59 -25.19 4.79
C THR A 180 -5.64 -23.66 4.47
N VAL A 181 -5.88 -23.10 3.26
CA VAL A 181 -5.59 -21.66 2.90
C VAL A 181 -6.68 -20.92 2.10
N ASP A 182 -6.88 -19.60 2.34
CA ASP A 182 -7.82 -18.68 1.62
C ASP A 182 -7.11 -17.43 1.01
N LEU A 183 -7.77 -16.78 0.04
CA LEU A 183 -7.39 -15.50 -0.59
C LEU A 183 -8.41 -14.36 -0.50
N HIS A 184 -9.52 -14.52 0.24
CA HIS A 184 -10.37 -13.36 0.55
C HIS A 184 -11.08 -13.42 1.90
N GLY A 185 -10.48 -12.83 2.93
CA GLY A 185 -11.15 -12.54 4.20
C GLY A 185 -11.57 -11.07 4.27
N ALA A 186 -12.78 -10.81 4.78
CA ALA A 186 -13.15 -9.53 5.37
C ALA A 186 -13.81 -9.80 6.73
N GLY A 187 -13.49 -8.98 7.74
CA GLY A 187 -14.07 -9.01 9.08
C GLY A 187 -14.34 -7.58 9.53
N SER A 188 -15.42 -7.39 10.30
CA SER A 188 -16.13 -6.11 10.56
C SER A 188 -16.54 -5.27 9.33
N ASP A 189 -17.51 -4.36 9.51
CA ASP A 189 -18.09 -3.51 8.43
C ASP A 189 -17.22 -2.27 8.11
N ASP A 190 -15.90 -2.44 8.12
CA ASP A 190 -14.91 -1.42 7.78
C ASP A 190 -14.45 -1.53 6.32
N THR A 191 -15.14 -2.36 5.53
CA THR A 191 -14.70 -2.88 4.23
C THR A 191 -14.64 -1.85 3.09
N ASN A 192 -15.47 -0.80 3.14
CA ASN A 192 -15.65 0.16 2.04
C ASN A 192 -15.87 1.59 2.56
N SER A 193 -14.88 2.48 2.37
CA SER A 193 -15.02 3.89 2.75
C SER A 193 -15.75 4.70 1.67
N LEU A 194 -16.99 5.12 1.94
CA LEU A 194 -17.88 5.88 1.03
C LEU A 194 -17.46 7.34 0.79
N LYS A 195 -16.17 7.69 0.90
CA LYS A 195 -15.66 9.07 0.82
C LYS A 195 -15.12 9.47 -0.55
N SER A 196 -14.71 8.51 -1.39
CA SER A 196 -14.16 8.74 -2.73
C SER A 196 -14.02 7.41 -3.47
N ALA A 197 -14.21 7.40 -4.80
CA ALA A 197 -13.91 6.24 -5.64
C ALA A 197 -12.40 5.91 -5.71
N VAL A 198 -11.52 6.83 -5.31
CA VAL A 198 -10.06 6.68 -5.32
C VAL A 198 -9.52 6.97 -3.92
N LEU A 199 -9.09 5.91 -3.22
CA LEU A 199 -8.59 5.93 -1.83
C LEU A 199 -7.32 5.05 -1.60
N PRO A 200 -6.27 5.10 -2.46
CA PRO A 200 -5.08 4.24 -2.35
C PRO A 200 -4.35 4.21 -0.99
N TRP A 201 -4.46 5.26 -0.18
CA TRP A 201 -3.82 5.37 1.12
C TRP A 201 -4.46 4.55 2.24
N LEU A 202 -5.74 4.17 2.09
CA LEU A 202 -6.42 3.31 3.07
C LEU A 202 -5.80 1.91 3.11
N ARG A 203 -6.02 1.18 4.20
CA ARG A 203 -5.36 -0.10 4.49
C ARG A 203 -6.33 -1.02 5.20
N SER A 204 -6.50 -2.26 4.72
CA SER A 204 -7.37 -3.23 5.40
C SER A 204 -6.90 -3.57 6.82
N GLN A 205 -5.60 -3.52 7.12
CA GLN A 205 -5.09 -3.73 8.48
C GLN A 205 -5.65 -2.73 9.50
N ASP A 206 -5.99 -1.51 9.06
CA ASP A 206 -6.37 -0.41 9.96
C ASP A 206 -7.84 -0.55 10.43
N GLY A 207 -8.59 -1.49 9.82
CA GLY A 207 -9.93 -1.93 10.24
C GLY A 207 -10.04 -3.46 10.38
N PHE A 208 -8.93 -4.18 10.55
CA PHE A 208 -8.95 -5.64 10.71
C PHE A 208 -9.26 -6.02 12.17
N ASN A 209 -10.48 -6.47 12.43
CA ASN A 209 -10.90 -6.90 13.76
C ASN A 209 -10.25 -8.24 14.18
N THR A 210 -9.39 -8.24 15.20
CA THR A 210 -8.75 -9.46 15.72
C THR A 210 -9.70 -10.37 16.52
N HIS A 211 -10.89 -9.87 16.88
CA HIS A 211 -11.92 -10.59 17.62
C HIS A 211 -13.05 -11.16 16.73
N ASP A 212 -12.85 -11.25 15.41
CA ASP A 212 -13.88 -11.76 14.52
C ASP A 212 -14.16 -13.26 14.78
N GLN A 213 -15.44 -13.59 14.98
CA GLN A 213 -15.88 -14.97 15.26
C GLN A 213 -15.75 -15.87 14.03
N ALA A 214 -15.75 -15.28 12.81
CA ALA A 214 -15.52 -16.02 11.58
C ALA A 214 -14.18 -16.74 11.58
N PHE A 215 -13.13 -16.24 12.27
CA PHE A 215 -11.81 -16.89 12.28
C PHE A 215 -11.85 -18.35 12.75
N ASN A 216 -12.63 -18.67 13.77
CA ASN A 216 -12.77 -20.05 14.25
C ASN A 216 -13.54 -20.92 13.25
N LEU A 217 -14.55 -20.35 12.56
CA LEU A 217 -15.27 -21.02 11.49
C LEU A 217 -14.35 -21.29 10.28
N SER A 218 -13.60 -20.29 9.80
CA SER A 218 -12.59 -20.43 8.75
C SER A 218 -11.57 -21.51 9.11
N ILE A 219 -10.96 -21.42 10.31
CA ILE A 219 -10.01 -22.43 10.82
C ILE A 219 -10.61 -23.83 10.75
N SER A 220 -11.86 -24.01 11.19
CA SER A 220 -12.56 -25.29 11.17
C SER A 220 -12.98 -25.82 9.80
N GLY A 221 -12.97 -24.96 8.76
CA GLY A 221 -13.07 -25.35 7.35
C GLY A 221 -11.73 -25.54 6.67
N GLY A 222 -10.65 -25.42 7.45
CA GLY A 222 -9.29 -25.51 7.00
C GLY A 222 -8.79 -24.20 6.41
N ILE A 223 -8.74 -23.11 7.19
CA ILE A 223 -8.16 -21.83 6.73
C ILE A 223 -7.11 -21.30 7.73
N THR A 224 -5.90 -21.07 7.24
CA THR A 224 -4.67 -20.76 7.99
C THR A 224 -4.00 -19.46 7.55
N THR A 225 -4.29 -18.99 6.35
CA THR A 225 -3.84 -17.70 5.81
C THR A 225 -4.96 -17.08 4.98
N MET A 226 -5.05 -15.75 4.97
CA MET A 226 -6.01 -14.97 4.20
C MET A 226 -5.36 -13.70 3.64
N LEU A 227 -5.73 -13.30 2.41
CA LEU A 227 -5.43 -11.98 1.86
C LEU A 227 -6.63 -11.05 2.09
N VAL A 228 -6.53 -10.18 3.10
CA VAL A 228 -7.60 -9.25 3.45
C VAL A 228 -7.48 -8.02 2.56
N LEU A 229 -8.34 -7.94 1.55
CA LEU A 229 -8.46 -6.79 0.65
C LEU A 229 -9.55 -5.84 1.14
N PRO A 230 -9.46 -4.53 0.86
CA PRO A 230 -10.64 -3.67 0.82
C PRO A 230 -11.72 -4.22 -0.15
N GLY A 231 -12.94 -3.73 0.01
CA GLY A 231 -14.07 -4.07 -0.84
C GLY A 231 -14.00 -3.49 -2.26
N SER A 232 -15.16 -3.43 -2.92
CA SER A 232 -15.26 -3.12 -4.35
C SER A 232 -16.05 -1.85 -4.69
N ALA A 233 -16.41 -1.04 -3.69
CA ALA A 233 -17.05 0.25 -3.91
C ALA A 233 -16.14 1.22 -4.68
N GLY A 234 -14.89 1.39 -4.24
CA GLY A 234 -13.96 2.33 -4.87
C GLY A 234 -13.20 1.71 -6.04
N ASN A 235 -13.05 2.45 -7.14
CA ASN A 235 -12.15 2.08 -8.23
C ASN A 235 -10.72 1.76 -7.74
N ILE A 236 -10.21 2.51 -6.77
CA ILE A 236 -9.04 2.13 -5.97
C ILE A 236 -9.45 2.12 -4.49
N GLY A 237 -9.77 0.94 -3.96
CA GLY A 237 -10.31 0.78 -2.60
C GLY A 237 -9.27 0.93 -1.47
N GLY A 238 -7.99 0.69 -1.77
CA GLY A 238 -6.89 0.83 -0.81
C GLY A 238 -5.91 -0.36 -0.79
N GLN A 239 -4.93 -0.28 0.09
CA GLN A 239 -3.93 -1.32 0.35
C GLN A 239 -4.51 -2.52 1.11
N ALA A 240 -3.89 -3.67 0.86
CA ALA A 240 -4.27 -4.95 1.41
C ALA A 240 -3.08 -5.65 2.08
N PHE A 241 -3.38 -6.58 2.98
CA PHE A 241 -2.42 -7.23 3.87
C PHE A 241 -2.75 -8.72 4.02
N VAL A 242 -1.72 -9.54 4.29
CA VAL A 242 -1.84 -10.99 4.47
C VAL A 242 -1.81 -11.31 5.96
N PHE A 243 -2.75 -12.12 6.44
CA PHE A 243 -2.89 -12.49 7.85
C PHE A 243 -3.04 -14.01 8.01
N LYS A 244 -2.76 -14.51 9.22
CA LYS A 244 -3.24 -15.83 9.68
C LYS A 244 -4.32 -15.63 10.75
N PRO A 245 -5.45 -16.38 10.74
CA PRO A 245 -6.53 -16.22 11.72
C PRO A 245 -6.16 -16.67 13.15
N ARG A 246 -5.05 -17.40 13.33
CA ARG A 246 -4.53 -17.79 14.65
C ARG A 246 -4.34 -16.58 15.56
N TRP A 247 -5.00 -16.64 16.73
CA TRP A 247 -4.81 -15.67 17.81
C TRP A 247 -3.36 -15.60 18.29
N THR A 248 -2.95 -14.41 18.70
CA THR A 248 -1.59 -14.10 19.19
C THR A 248 -1.65 -13.45 20.55
N HIS A 249 -0.60 -13.57 21.36
CA HIS A 249 -0.57 -13.04 22.73
C HIS A 249 -0.71 -11.51 22.76
N GLU A 250 -0.20 -10.84 21.72
CA GLU A 250 -0.31 -9.40 21.51
C GLU A 250 -1.71 -8.99 21.01
N ASN A 251 -2.44 -9.93 20.39
CA ASN A 251 -3.76 -9.78 19.78
C ASN A 251 -3.96 -8.55 18.88
N THR A 252 -2.90 -8.15 18.14
CA THR A 252 -2.93 -7.03 17.20
C THR A 252 -3.06 -7.50 15.74
N PRO A 253 -3.57 -6.67 14.82
CA PRO A 253 -3.50 -6.96 13.38
C PRO A 253 -2.05 -7.24 12.95
N GLN A 254 -1.08 -6.48 13.45
CA GLN A 254 0.33 -6.61 13.08
C GLN A 254 0.95 -7.94 13.54
N SER A 255 0.62 -8.44 14.74
CA SER A 255 1.04 -9.77 15.19
C SER A 255 0.33 -10.91 14.43
N MET A 256 -0.81 -10.64 13.78
CA MET A 256 -1.50 -11.58 12.88
C MET A 256 -1.01 -11.53 11.42
N GLN A 257 -0.17 -10.57 11.01
CA GLN A 257 0.33 -10.48 9.63
C GLN A 257 1.39 -11.54 9.26
N VAL A 258 1.51 -11.82 7.96
CA VAL A 258 2.55 -12.66 7.33
C VAL A 258 3.41 -11.79 6.41
N ASP A 259 4.73 -11.85 6.57
CA ASP A 259 5.71 -11.00 5.86
C ASP A 259 5.28 -9.52 5.75
N PRO A 260 4.99 -8.83 6.87
CA PRO A 260 4.49 -7.46 6.87
C PRO A 260 5.39 -6.50 6.06
N PRO A 261 4.83 -5.58 5.24
CA PRO A 261 5.62 -4.61 4.47
C PRO A 261 6.25 -3.51 5.35
N PHE A 262 5.77 -3.34 6.58
CA PHE A 262 6.27 -2.39 7.59
C PHE A 262 6.35 -3.09 8.94
N ILE A 263 7.46 -2.94 9.66
CA ILE A 263 7.69 -3.52 11.00
C ILE A 263 8.15 -2.46 11.99
N ILE A 264 7.91 -2.70 13.28
CA ILE A 264 8.54 -1.94 14.35
C ILE A 264 9.95 -2.51 14.56
N SER A 265 10.99 -1.72 14.30
CA SER A 265 12.38 -2.19 14.36
C SER A 265 12.94 -2.02 15.77
N GLU A 266 13.31 -3.14 16.42
CA GLU A 266 13.83 -3.15 17.80
C GLU A 266 15.04 -2.22 18.00
N LYS A 267 15.83 -2.00 16.94
CA LYS A 267 16.98 -1.08 16.91
C LYS A 267 16.63 0.35 17.34
N HIS A 268 15.39 0.77 17.13
CA HIS A 268 14.91 2.12 17.45
C HIS A 268 14.18 2.20 18.80
N ARG A 269 14.04 1.09 19.55
CA ARG A 269 13.39 1.06 20.89
C ARG A 269 14.12 1.92 21.95
N HIS A 270 15.33 2.41 21.67
CA HIS A 270 16.12 3.28 22.55
C HIS A 270 16.57 4.60 21.87
N ASP A 271 16.03 4.94 20.68
CA ASP A 271 16.35 6.17 19.97
C ASP A 271 15.09 7.03 19.77
N ASN A 272 14.96 8.08 20.58
CA ASN A 272 13.84 9.02 20.51
C ASN A 272 13.85 9.93 19.27
N SER A 273 14.83 9.80 18.35
CA SER A 273 15.00 10.70 17.20
C SER A 273 14.52 10.16 15.85
N THR A 274 14.13 8.88 15.76
CA THR A 274 13.74 8.24 14.50
C THR A 274 12.39 7.52 14.58
N SER A 275 11.71 7.39 13.43
CA SER A 275 10.51 6.57 13.29
C SER A 275 10.84 5.11 13.61
N ALA A 276 10.15 4.52 14.59
CA ALA A 276 10.33 3.11 14.92
C ALA A 276 9.88 2.14 13.79
N TRP A 277 9.11 2.63 12.80
CA TRP A 277 8.66 1.86 11.65
C TRP A 277 9.73 1.78 10.55
N GLU A 278 10.16 0.56 10.22
CA GLU A 278 11.10 0.22 9.13
C GLU A 278 10.36 -0.50 7.99
N ARG A 279 10.59 -0.10 6.74
CA ARG A 279 9.98 -0.73 5.55
C ARG A 279 10.80 -1.93 5.07
N THR A 280 10.15 -3.09 5.00
CA THR A 280 10.80 -4.39 4.74
C THR A 280 11.09 -4.60 3.24
N ARG A 281 11.37 -5.85 2.85
CA ARG A 281 11.50 -6.27 1.44
C ARG A 281 10.31 -7.09 0.94
N SER A 282 9.24 -7.18 1.74
CA SER A 282 8.03 -7.94 1.39
C SER A 282 7.24 -7.31 0.25
N TRP A 283 6.33 -8.08 -0.33
CA TRP A 283 5.28 -7.55 -1.19
C TRP A 283 4.35 -6.61 -0.42
N ARG A 284 3.87 -5.57 -1.12
CA ARG A 284 2.64 -4.84 -0.75
C ARG A 284 1.50 -5.32 -1.65
N HIS A 285 0.26 -5.16 -1.22
CA HIS A 285 -0.92 -5.53 -2.01
C HIS A 285 -1.88 -4.33 -2.11
N ILE A 286 -2.65 -4.24 -3.18
CA ILE A 286 -3.63 -3.16 -3.38
C ILE A 286 -4.87 -3.67 -4.13
N LYS A 287 -6.06 -3.23 -3.71
CA LYS A 287 -7.35 -3.56 -4.34
C LYS A 287 -7.75 -2.48 -5.34
N HIS A 288 -8.26 -2.91 -6.49
CA HIS A 288 -8.97 -2.08 -7.46
C HIS A 288 -10.34 -2.69 -7.79
N ALA A 289 -11.26 -1.88 -8.32
CA ALA A 289 -12.57 -2.32 -8.79
C ALA A 289 -13.03 -1.58 -10.07
N CYS A 290 -13.85 -2.25 -10.86
CA CYS A 290 -14.44 -1.74 -12.10
C CYS A 290 -15.92 -2.17 -12.18
N GLY A 291 -16.58 -1.98 -13.32
CA GLY A 291 -17.93 -2.50 -13.53
C GLY A 291 -19.01 -1.81 -12.70
N GLU A 292 -20.02 -2.56 -12.29
CA GLU A 292 -21.24 -2.04 -11.64
C GLU A 292 -21.03 -1.54 -10.22
N ASN A 293 -20.11 -2.11 -9.44
CA ASN A 293 -19.99 -1.76 -8.02
C ASN A 293 -19.56 -0.29 -7.79
N PRO A 294 -18.51 0.23 -8.46
CA PRO A 294 -18.20 1.67 -8.41
C PRO A 294 -19.29 2.56 -9.02
N ALA A 295 -19.99 2.08 -10.06
CA ALA A 295 -21.07 2.82 -10.69
C ALA A 295 -22.28 3.00 -9.75
N ARG A 296 -22.68 1.93 -9.08
CA ARG A 296 -23.81 1.90 -8.13
C ARG A 296 -23.54 2.70 -6.86
N VAL A 297 -22.28 2.78 -6.41
CA VAL A 297 -21.93 3.47 -5.16
C VAL A 297 -21.60 4.96 -5.37
N TYR A 298 -20.89 5.32 -6.44
CA TYR A 298 -20.42 6.69 -6.67
C TYR A 298 -21.11 7.42 -7.83
N GLY A 299 -21.96 6.75 -8.60
CA GLY A 299 -22.56 7.30 -9.83
C GLY A 299 -21.62 7.32 -11.03
N ASN A 300 -20.41 6.76 -10.91
CA ASN A 300 -19.41 6.70 -11.99
C ASN A 300 -19.92 5.87 -13.18
N THR A 301 -19.71 6.32 -14.42
CA THR A 301 -19.76 5.39 -15.56
C THR A 301 -18.47 4.55 -15.62
N ARG A 302 -18.45 3.55 -16.52
CA ARG A 302 -17.21 2.84 -16.89
C ARG A 302 -16.16 3.77 -17.52
N MET A 303 -16.58 4.87 -18.16
CA MET A 303 -15.67 5.88 -18.71
C MET A 303 -15.03 6.72 -17.60
N ASP A 304 -15.83 7.14 -16.61
CA ASP A 304 -15.35 7.88 -15.44
C ASP A 304 -14.40 7.02 -14.60
N SER A 305 -14.76 5.75 -14.36
CA SER A 305 -13.89 4.76 -13.73
C SER A 305 -12.53 4.65 -14.46
N ALA A 306 -12.54 4.54 -15.79
CA ALA A 306 -11.32 4.47 -16.60
C ALA A 306 -10.53 5.79 -16.68
N TYR A 307 -11.16 6.92 -16.38
CA TYR A 307 -10.48 8.21 -16.22
C TYR A 307 -9.90 8.37 -14.80
N ASP A 308 -10.62 7.94 -13.76
CA ASP A 308 -10.17 7.99 -12.37
C ASP A 308 -8.92 7.13 -12.14
N PHE A 309 -8.85 5.94 -12.74
CA PHE A 309 -7.61 5.17 -12.78
C PHE A 309 -6.46 5.96 -13.42
N ARG A 310 -6.66 6.56 -14.60
CA ARG A 310 -5.62 7.35 -15.29
C ARG A 310 -5.18 8.54 -14.47
N ARG A 311 -6.12 9.25 -13.85
CA ARG A 311 -5.91 10.40 -12.97
C ARG A 311 -5.04 9.97 -11.77
N ALA A 312 -5.43 8.92 -11.05
CA ALA A 312 -4.70 8.40 -9.90
C ALA A 312 -3.28 7.93 -10.26
N TYR A 313 -3.14 7.11 -11.31
CA TYR A 313 -1.83 6.62 -11.76
C TYR A 313 -0.95 7.72 -12.36
N ASN A 314 -1.52 8.79 -12.90
CA ASN A 314 -0.76 9.97 -13.31
C ASN A 314 -0.14 10.71 -12.11
N GLU A 315 -0.84 10.83 -10.98
CA GLU A 315 -0.26 11.40 -9.76
C GLU A 315 0.79 10.48 -9.13
N GLY A 316 0.54 9.16 -9.11
CA GLY A 316 1.55 8.16 -8.73
C GLY A 316 2.81 8.22 -9.61
N ARG A 317 2.65 8.45 -10.93
CA ARG A 317 3.76 8.65 -11.86
C ARG A 317 4.54 9.93 -11.57
N LYS A 318 3.86 11.08 -11.36
CA LYS A 318 4.54 12.33 -10.99
C LYS A 318 5.41 12.15 -9.74
N LEU A 319 4.84 11.56 -8.69
CA LEU A 319 5.56 11.28 -7.45
C LEU A 319 6.76 10.36 -7.68
N LYS A 320 6.60 9.29 -8.49
CA LYS A 320 7.72 8.43 -8.89
C LYS A 320 8.84 9.20 -9.60
N GLU A 321 8.50 10.05 -10.57
CA GLU A 321 9.47 10.85 -11.33
C GLU A 321 10.15 11.93 -10.48
N GLU A 322 9.43 12.53 -9.51
CA GLU A 322 9.98 13.46 -8.54
C GLU A 322 10.96 12.79 -7.57
N GLN A 323 10.58 11.63 -7.03
CA GLN A 323 11.45 10.82 -6.19
C GLN A 323 12.71 10.36 -6.93
N GLU A 324 12.59 9.91 -8.18
CA GLU A 324 13.73 9.50 -9.01
C GLU A 324 14.66 10.67 -9.34
N ARG A 325 14.09 11.86 -9.62
CA ARG A 325 14.86 13.11 -9.81
C ARG A 325 15.59 13.54 -8.53
N TRP A 326 14.98 13.34 -7.36
CA TRP A 326 15.62 13.60 -6.07
C TRP A 326 16.79 12.61 -5.83
N CYS A 327 16.54 11.32 -6.04
CA CYS A 327 17.51 10.23 -5.87
C CYS A 327 18.63 10.19 -6.91
N ALA A 328 18.53 10.94 -8.01
CA ALA A 328 19.61 11.08 -8.98
C ALA A 328 20.85 11.82 -8.41
N SER A 329 20.68 12.65 -7.38
CA SER A 329 21.80 13.40 -6.74
C SER A 329 21.50 13.77 -5.27
N PRO A 330 21.23 12.78 -4.39
CA PRO A 330 20.59 13.00 -3.10
C PRO A 330 21.48 13.79 -2.12
N LYS A 331 22.80 13.68 -2.24
CA LYS A 331 23.80 14.40 -1.41
C LYS A 331 23.93 15.89 -1.76
N THR A 332 23.24 16.38 -2.79
CA THR A 332 23.21 17.79 -3.19
C THR A 332 21.80 18.39 -3.19
N GLN A 333 20.81 17.68 -2.64
CA GLN A 333 19.44 18.18 -2.55
C GLN A 333 19.32 19.21 -1.41
N THR A 334 18.51 20.24 -1.65
CA THR A 334 18.17 21.29 -0.68
C THR A 334 16.85 21.05 0.04
N ASP A 335 15.97 20.27 -0.59
CA ASP A 335 14.56 20.10 -0.20
C ASP A 335 14.30 18.67 0.29
N PRO A 336 13.25 18.43 1.10
CA PRO A 336 12.86 17.08 1.52
C PRO A 336 12.61 16.12 0.35
N PHE A 337 12.81 14.82 0.61
CA PHE A 337 12.44 13.77 -0.33
C PHE A 337 10.94 13.83 -0.67
N PRO A 338 10.53 13.88 -1.95
CA PRO A 338 9.13 13.95 -2.35
C PRO A 338 8.35 12.74 -1.82
N ASN A 339 7.42 12.99 -0.89
CA ASN A 339 6.58 11.96 -0.32
C ASN A 339 5.14 12.47 -0.20
N ASN A 340 4.18 11.65 -0.61
CA ASN A 340 2.76 11.88 -0.37
C ASN A 340 2.11 10.52 -0.08
N LEU A 341 1.55 10.37 1.13
CA LEU A 341 0.87 9.16 1.62
C LEU A 341 -0.26 8.71 0.68
N GLU A 342 -0.92 9.64 -0.02
CA GLU A 342 -1.98 9.35 -0.99
C GLU A 342 -1.47 8.49 -2.17
N TRP A 343 -0.31 8.86 -2.74
CA TRP A 343 0.14 8.35 -4.05
C TRP A 343 1.40 7.48 -3.97
N GLU A 344 2.05 7.36 -2.81
CA GLU A 344 3.28 6.59 -2.59
C GLU A 344 3.12 5.10 -2.97
N VAL A 345 1.97 4.49 -2.68
CA VAL A 345 1.69 3.11 -3.13
C VAL A 345 1.52 3.00 -4.64
N LEU A 346 0.92 4.01 -5.33
CA LEU A 346 0.76 3.96 -6.78
C LEU A 346 2.09 4.20 -7.51
N ALA A 347 2.97 5.04 -6.96
CA ALA A 347 4.36 5.17 -7.41
C ALA A 347 5.09 3.82 -7.35
N ASP A 348 4.83 3.02 -6.30
CA ASP A 348 5.38 1.67 -6.14
C ASP A 348 4.72 0.59 -7.00
N VAL A 349 3.43 0.70 -7.32
CA VAL A 349 2.79 -0.16 -8.33
C VAL A 349 3.51 0.01 -9.68
N ILE A 350 3.81 1.25 -10.08
CA ILE A 350 4.55 1.56 -11.32
C ILE A 350 6.02 1.08 -11.24
N ARG A 351 6.58 0.85 -10.05
CA ARG A 351 7.89 0.18 -9.87
C ARG A 351 7.81 -1.35 -9.92
N GLY A 352 6.61 -1.93 -9.92
CA GLY A 352 6.42 -3.39 -9.82
C GLY A 352 6.57 -3.94 -8.40
N ASN A 353 6.51 -3.09 -7.36
CA ASN A 353 6.71 -3.47 -5.96
C ASN A 353 5.41 -3.92 -5.25
N VAL A 354 4.29 -3.99 -5.97
CA VAL A 354 2.95 -4.16 -5.39
C VAL A 354 2.12 -5.17 -6.20
N LYS A 355 1.48 -6.12 -5.53
CA LYS A 355 0.54 -7.09 -6.09
C LYS A 355 -0.85 -6.47 -6.26
N VAL A 356 -1.17 -6.04 -7.48
CA VAL A 356 -2.46 -5.42 -7.82
C VAL A 356 -3.55 -6.47 -8.00
N ASN A 357 -4.61 -6.40 -7.19
CA ASN A 357 -5.76 -7.31 -7.19
C ASN A 357 -7.00 -6.56 -7.69
N ILE A 358 -7.64 -7.01 -8.78
CA ILE A 358 -8.68 -6.24 -9.47
C ILE A 358 -10.01 -6.97 -9.52
N HIS A 359 -11.02 -6.45 -8.82
CA HIS A 359 -12.42 -6.84 -8.94
C HIS A 359 -12.97 -6.38 -10.30
N CYS A 360 -13.20 -7.32 -11.22
CA CYS A 360 -13.79 -7.09 -12.53
C CYS A 360 -14.58 -8.31 -13.01
N TYR A 361 -15.57 -8.10 -13.86
CA TYR A 361 -16.49 -9.16 -14.30
C TYR A 361 -16.53 -9.31 -15.82
N GLU A 362 -17.00 -8.27 -16.52
CA GLU A 362 -17.20 -8.31 -17.97
C GLU A 362 -15.89 -8.13 -18.76
N THR A 363 -15.85 -8.74 -19.93
CA THR A 363 -14.82 -8.59 -20.98
C THR A 363 -14.45 -7.12 -21.25
N THR A 364 -15.45 -6.23 -21.24
CA THR A 364 -15.28 -4.77 -21.43
C THR A 364 -14.38 -4.15 -20.36
N ASP A 365 -14.60 -4.48 -19.09
CA ASP A 365 -13.83 -3.92 -17.99
C ASP A 365 -12.47 -4.60 -17.83
N LEU A 366 -12.41 -5.92 -18.01
CA LEU A 366 -11.15 -6.69 -18.06
C LEU A 366 -10.21 -6.05 -19.10
N ASN A 367 -10.69 -5.80 -20.31
CA ASN A 367 -9.95 -5.10 -21.37
C ASN A 367 -9.58 -3.66 -20.94
N ALA A 368 -10.47 -2.91 -20.28
CA ALA A 368 -10.15 -1.57 -19.79
C ALA A 368 -8.94 -1.56 -18.84
N LEU A 369 -8.91 -2.46 -17.87
CA LEU A 369 -7.80 -2.56 -16.90
C LEU A 369 -6.54 -3.20 -17.50
N VAL A 370 -6.67 -4.11 -18.46
CA VAL A 370 -5.55 -4.63 -19.26
C VAL A 370 -4.87 -3.51 -20.06
N ARG A 371 -5.64 -2.60 -20.66
CA ARG A 371 -5.07 -1.41 -21.33
C ARG A 371 -4.42 -0.44 -20.34
N ILE A 372 -5.06 -0.14 -19.22
CA ILE A 372 -4.54 0.83 -18.23
C ILE A 372 -3.23 0.34 -17.58
N SER A 373 -3.16 -0.93 -17.20
CA SER A 373 -1.92 -1.54 -16.69
C SER A 373 -0.80 -1.53 -17.75
N ASN A 374 -1.13 -1.73 -19.03
CA ASN A 374 -0.20 -1.55 -20.15
C ASN A 374 0.11 -0.08 -20.49
N GLU A 375 -0.71 0.89 -20.09
CA GLU A 375 -0.49 2.33 -20.26
C GLU A 375 0.54 2.84 -19.24
N PHE A 376 0.41 2.42 -17.97
CA PHE A 376 1.30 2.79 -16.86
C PHE A 376 2.41 1.77 -16.53
N LYS A 377 2.47 0.66 -17.28
CA LYS A 377 3.53 -0.37 -17.21
C LYS A 377 3.67 -1.07 -15.85
N PHE A 378 2.56 -1.46 -15.24
CA PHE A 378 2.53 -2.29 -14.04
C PHE A 378 1.89 -3.68 -14.28
N PRO A 379 2.31 -4.73 -13.56
CA PRO A 379 1.69 -6.05 -13.63
C PRO A 379 0.40 -6.13 -12.80
N ILE A 380 -0.54 -6.98 -13.23
CA ILE A 380 -1.69 -7.40 -12.41
C ILE A 380 -1.32 -8.72 -11.74
N ALA A 381 -1.68 -8.90 -10.48
CA ALA A 381 -1.48 -10.16 -9.75
C ALA A 381 -2.64 -11.14 -9.99
N ALA A 382 -3.87 -10.67 -9.80
CA ALA A 382 -5.07 -11.45 -10.06
C ALA A 382 -6.26 -10.57 -10.47
N PHE A 383 -7.08 -11.07 -11.39
CA PHE A 383 -8.45 -10.62 -11.58
C PHE A 383 -9.39 -11.40 -10.65
N HIS A 384 -10.37 -10.72 -10.05
CA HIS A 384 -11.27 -11.24 -9.02
C HIS A 384 -12.72 -11.26 -9.53
N HIS A 385 -13.46 -12.32 -9.20
CA HIS A 385 -14.78 -12.72 -9.74
C HIS A 385 -14.73 -13.09 -11.22
N ALA A 386 -14.28 -12.14 -12.04
CA ALA A 386 -13.73 -12.36 -13.38
C ALA A 386 -14.63 -13.19 -14.32
N HIS A 387 -15.96 -13.09 -14.15
CA HIS A 387 -16.91 -14.06 -14.68
C HIS A 387 -16.92 -14.22 -16.20
N GLU A 388 -16.58 -13.21 -17.01
CA GLU A 388 -16.45 -13.38 -18.47
C GLU A 388 -15.02 -13.72 -18.94
N THR A 389 -14.04 -13.94 -18.04
CA THR A 389 -12.63 -14.16 -18.45
C THR A 389 -12.44 -15.43 -19.29
N TYR A 390 -13.26 -16.46 -19.07
CA TYR A 390 -13.22 -17.70 -19.85
C TYR A 390 -13.63 -17.50 -21.33
N LEU A 391 -14.27 -16.36 -21.65
CA LEU A 391 -14.58 -15.95 -23.03
C LEU A 391 -13.41 -15.20 -23.70
N VAL A 392 -12.39 -14.79 -22.94
CA VAL A 392 -11.23 -14.01 -23.41
C VAL A 392 -9.88 -14.44 -22.79
N PRO A 393 -9.57 -15.74 -22.61
CA PRO A 393 -8.33 -16.16 -21.96
C PRO A 393 -7.07 -15.68 -22.71
N ASP A 394 -7.17 -15.53 -24.04
CA ASP A 394 -6.10 -15.01 -24.88
C ASP A 394 -5.78 -13.53 -24.66
N LEU A 395 -6.73 -12.72 -24.16
CA LEU A 395 -6.48 -11.32 -23.78
C LEU A 395 -5.43 -11.24 -22.68
N LEU A 396 -5.47 -12.15 -21.70
CA LEU A 396 -4.50 -12.20 -20.60
C LEU A 396 -3.15 -12.75 -21.07
N LYS A 397 -3.15 -13.81 -21.90
CA LYS A 397 -1.92 -14.41 -22.43
C LYS A 397 -1.16 -13.53 -23.43
N GLN A 398 -1.85 -12.62 -24.12
CA GLN A 398 -1.21 -11.70 -25.08
C GLN A 398 -0.71 -10.39 -24.42
N ALA A 399 -1.28 -9.99 -23.28
CA ALA A 399 -1.01 -8.69 -22.67
C ALA A 399 0.11 -8.68 -21.60
N TYR A 400 0.60 -9.84 -21.17
CA TYR A 400 1.61 -10.02 -20.13
C TYR A 400 2.59 -11.16 -20.50
N GLY A 401 3.70 -11.26 -19.76
CA GLY A 401 4.63 -12.40 -19.87
C GLY A 401 4.07 -13.62 -19.13
N PRO A 402 4.19 -13.68 -17.79
CA PRO A 402 3.28 -14.45 -16.96
C PRO A 402 1.91 -13.75 -16.96
N PRO A 403 0.79 -14.43 -17.31
CA PRO A 403 -0.54 -13.84 -17.19
C PRO A 403 -0.95 -13.71 -15.72
N PRO A 404 -1.85 -12.75 -15.37
CA PRO A 404 -2.44 -12.67 -14.03
C PRO A 404 -3.30 -13.91 -13.74
N ALA A 405 -3.36 -14.30 -12.47
CA ALA A 405 -4.24 -15.37 -12.01
C ALA A 405 -5.72 -14.93 -12.06
N VAL A 406 -6.64 -15.90 -12.04
CA VAL A 406 -8.08 -15.64 -12.14
C VAL A 406 -8.79 -16.23 -10.91
N ALA A 407 -9.15 -15.36 -9.96
CA ALA A 407 -9.75 -15.70 -8.67
C ALA A 407 -11.28 -15.61 -8.72
N ILE A 408 -11.93 -16.77 -8.85
CA ILE A 408 -13.36 -16.89 -9.19
C ILE A 408 -14.11 -17.74 -8.15
N PHE A 409 -15.44 -17.74 -8.27
CA PHE A 409 -16.30 -18.75 -7.65
C PHE A 409 -16.45 -19.94 -8.60
N ALA A 410 -16.77 -21.11 -8.07
CA ALA A 410 -17.17 -22.27 -8.84
C ALA A 410 -18.63 -22.18 -9.29
N THR A 411 -19.54 -21.79 -8.40
CA THR A 411 -20.99 -21.77 -8.70
C THR A 411 -21.72 -20.46 -8.40
N ASN A 412 -21.19 -19.60 -7.53
CA ASN A 412 -21.83 -18.31 -7.24
C ASN A 412 -21.69 -17.37 -8.46
N ALA A 413 -22.81 -17.06 -9.11
CA ALA A 413 -22.90 -16.28 -10.35
C ALA A 413 -24.30 -15.67 -10.51
N ARG A 414 -24.53 -14.91 -11.59
CA ARG A 414 -25.84 -14.41 -12.08
C ARG A 414 -26.60 -13.42 -11.17
N TYR A 415 -26.24 -13.28 -9.90
CA TYR A 415 -26.70 -12.26 -8.95
C TYR A 415 -26.54 -10.79 -9.40
N LYS A 416 -25.86 -10.50 -10.52
CA LYS A 416 -25.65 -9.17 -11.13
C LYS A 416 -25.69 -9.27 -12.65
N ARG A 417 -25.99 -8.17 -13.36
CA ARG A 417 -25.94 -8.16 -14.84
C ARG A 417 -24.53 -8.49 -15.35
N GLU A 418 -23.47 -7.93 -14.75
CA GLU A 418 -22.09 -8.30 -15.06
C GLU A 418 -21.70 -9.73 -14.64
N ALA A 419 -22.47 -10.37 -13.76
CA ALA A 419 -22.29 -11.77 -13.36
C ALA A 419 -23.17 -12.76 -14.18
N TYR A 420 -24.05 -12.26 -15.03
CA TYR A 420 -25.10 -13.03 -15.73
C TYR A 420 -24.57 -14.01 -16.79
N ARG A 421 -23.31 -13.86 -17.20
CA ARG A 421 -22.59 -14.77 -18.09
C ARG A 421 -21.58 -15.67 -17.38
N GLY A 422 -21.60 -15.70 -16.04
CA GLY A 422 -20.83 -16.66 -15.26
C GLY A 422 -21.22 -18.10 -15.62
N SER A 423 -20.22 -18.97 -15.70
CA SER A 423 -20.40 -20.38 -15.99
C SER A 423 -19.56 -21.21 -15.01
N GLU A 424 -20.20 -22.24 -14.47
CA GLU A 424 -19.63 -23.33 -13.68
C GLU A 424 -18.48 -24.08 -14.39
N PHE A 425 -18.39 -24.00 -15.72
CA PHE A 425 -17.28 -24.57 -16.50
C PHE A 425 -16.08 -23.62 -16.64
N ALA A 426 -16.20 -22.35 -16.22
CA ALA A 426 -15.12 -21.36 -16.30
C ALA A 426 -13.81 -21.81 -15.62
N PRO A 427 -13.79 -22.49 -14.45
CA PRO A 427 -12.55 -23.00 -13.85
C PRO A 427 -11.81 -23.96 -14.79
N LYS A 428 -12.53 -24.91 -15.40
CA LYS A 428 -11.97 -25.85 -16.39
C LYS A 428 -11.46 -25.11 -17.62
N ILE A 429 -12.29 -24.26 -18.24
CA ILE A 429 -11.95 -23.55 -19.49
C ILE A 429 -10.71 -22.66 -19.31
N LEU A 430 -10.56 -21.99 -18.17
CA LEU A 430 -9.39 -21.16 -17.87
C LEU A 430 -8.12 -22.00 -17.64
N ALA A 431 -8.24 -23.12 -16.92
CA ALA A 431 -7.12 -24.04 -16.69
C ALA A 431 -6.65 -24.73 -17.99
N ASP A 432 -7.59 -25.25 -18.79
CA ASP A 432 -7.33 -25.84 -20.11
C ASP A 432 -6.70 -24.81 -21.08
N ALA A 433 -7.02 -23.52 -20.91
CA ALA A 433 -6.41 -22.43 -21.67
C ALA A 433 -5.03 -21.97 -21.16
N GLY A 434 -4.51 -22.57 -20.06
CA GLY A 434 -3.19 -22.28 -19.49
C GLY A 434 -3.14 -21.11 -18.49
N LEU A 435 -4.24 -20.81 -17.79
CA LEU A 435 -4.31 -19.76 -16.78
C LEU A 435 -4.45 -20.35 -15.37
N SER A 436 -3.70 -19.81 -14.40
CA SER A 436 -3.81 -20.22 -13.00
C SER A 436 -5.14 -19.76 -12.40
N VAL A 437 -6.02 -20.72 -12.14
CA VAL A 437 -7.32 -20.50 -11.49
C VAL A 437 -7.17 -20.58 -9.98
N ILE A 438 -7.81 -19.64 -9.29
CA ILE A 438 -7.92 -19.55 -7.84
C ILE A 438 -9.40 -19.65 -7.48
N MET A 439 -9.76 -20.48 -6.50
CA MET A 439 -11.08 -20.42 -5.86
C MET A 439 -11.03 -19.41 -4.70
N LYS A 440 -12.14 -18.75 -4.41
CA LYS A 440 -12.23 -17.84 -3.25
C LYS A 440 -13.61 -17.86 -2.59
N SER A 441 -13.63 -17.55 -1.31
CA SER A 441 -14.85 -17.31 -0.52
C SER A 441 -15.47 -15.93 -0.81
N ASP A 442 -14.64 -14.94 -1.11
CA ASP A 442 -15.02 -13.51 -1.09
C ASP A 442 -15.75 -13.14 0.22
N HIS A 443 -15.28 -13.68 1.35
CA HIS A 443 -15.97 -13.64 2.63
C HIS A 443 -16.36 -12.20 3.03
N PRO A 444 -17.62 -11.93 3.46
CA PRO A 444 -18.67 -12.89 3.82
C PRO A 444 -19.63 -13.33 2.68
N VAL A 445 -19.34 -13.10 1.39
CA VAL A 445 -20.24 -13.49 0.28
C VAL A 445 -20.47 -15.00 0.22
N LEU A 446 -19.41 -15.79 0.46
CA LEU A 446 -19.51 -17.19 0.87
C LEU A 446 -18.82 -17.35 2.24
N ASP A 447 -19.30 -18.30 3.05
CA ASP A 447 -18.60 -18.68 4.28
C ASP A 447 -17.24 -19.31 3.94
N SER A 448 -16.16 -18.71 4.44
CA SER A 448 -14.78 -19.12 4.20
C SER A 448 -14.47 -20.52 4.72
N ARG A 449 -15.25 -21.01 5.70
CA ARG A 449 -15.28 -22.40 6.16
C ARG A 449 -15.58 -23.42 5.04
N TYR A 450 -16.18 -22.98 3.94
CA TYR A 450 -16.53 -23.85 2.80
C TYR A 450 -15.72 -23.52 1.53
N LEU A 451 -14.58 -22.85 1.63
CA LEU A 451 -13.71 -22.59 0.47
C LEU A 451 -13.31 -23.87 -0.28
N VAL A 452 -12.99 -24.95 0.43
CA VAL A 452 -12.60 -26.22 -0.18
C VAL A 452 -13.79 -26.87 -0.92
N TYR A 453 -15.03 -26.53 -0.56
CA TYR A 453 -16.23 -26.92 -1.32
C TYR A 453 -16.40 -26.12 -2.62
N GLU A 454 -15.90 -24.89 -2.76
CA GLU A 454 -15.78 -24.25 -4.08
C GLU A 454 -14.81 -25.03 -4.98
N ALA A 455 -13.66 -25.49 -4.45
CA ALA A 455 -12.75 -26.36 -5.20
C ALA A 455 -13.40 -27.72 -5.56
N ALA A 456 -14.20 -28.31 -4.66
CA ALA A 456 -14.94 -29.55 -4.93
C ALA A 456 -15.99 -29.37 -6.04
N GLN A 457 -16.72 -28.25 -6.04
CA GLN A 457 -17.67 -27.92 -7.12
C GLN A 457 -16.95 -27.67 -8.45
N ALA A 458 -15.81 -26.97 -8.44
CA ALA A 458 -14.99 -26.81 -9.64
C ALA A 458 -14.52 -28.16 -10.20
N HIS A 459 -14.17 -29.12 -9.32
CA HIS A 459 -13.84 -30.49 -9.72
C HIS A 459 -15.03 -31.23 -10.32
N HIS A 460 -16.22 -31.13 -9.69
CA HIS A 460 -17.46 -31.70 -10.22
C HIS A 460 -17.73 -31.19 -11.65
N TYR A 461 -17.59 -29.89 -11.90
CA TYR A 461 -17.75 -29.28 -13.24
C TYR A 461 -16.51 -29.43 -14.16
N GLY A 462 -15.59 -30.34 -13.83
CA GLY A 462 -14.58 -30.87 -14.76
C GLY A 462 -13.16 -30.30 -14.61
N LEU A 463 -12.86 -29.48 -13.60
CA LEU A 463 -11.48 -29.10 -13.28
C LEU A 463 -10.71 -30.32 -12.75
N ASN A 464 -9.46 -30.54 -13.17
CA ASN A 464 -8.64 -31.64 -12.61
C ASN A 464 -8.46 -31.48 -11.09
N PHE A 465 -8.51 -32.57 -10.31
CA PHE A 465 -8.38 -32.54 -8.85
C PHE A 465 -7.09 -31.84 -8.37
N SER A 466 -5.99 -32.00 -9.11
CA SER A 466 -4.71 -31.35 -8.86
C SER A 466 -4.83 -29.84 -8.94
N HIS A 467 -5.44 -29.34 -10.02
CA HIS A 467 -5.70 -27.91 -10.21
C HIS A 467 -6.75 -27.39 -9.22
N ALA A 468 -7.74 -28.19 -8.81
CA ALA A 468 -8.71 -27.83 -7.80
C ALA A 468 -8.05 -27.65 -6.41
N MET A 469 -7.22 -28.60 -5.96
CA MET A 469 -6.41 -28.45 -4.74
C MET A 469 -5.45 -27.26 -4.83
N SER A 470 -4.73 -27.12 -5.96
CA SER A 470 -3.84 -25.98 -6.20
C SER A 470 -4.57 -24.63 -6.22
N SER A 471 -5.85 -24.59 -6.62
CA SER A 471 -6.66 -23.35 -6.67
C SER A 471 -6.95 -22.73 -5.30
N VAL A 472 -6.81 -23.50 -4.22
CA VAL A 472 -6.89 -23.01 -2.83
C VAL A 472 -5.53 -22.97 -2.14
N THR A 473 -4.52 -23.70 -2.62
CA THR A 473 -3.16 -23.77 -2.03
C THR A 473 -2.07 -23.09 -2.88
N THR A 474 -1.54 -23.78 -3.90
CA THR A 474 -0.32 -23.34 -4.61
C THR A 474 -0.57 -22.11 -5.49
N HIS A 475 -1.68 -22.06 -6.23
CA HIS A 475 -2.08 -20.89 -7.04
C HIS A 475 -2.35 -19.68 -6.16
N SER A 476 -2.97 -19.90 -5.01
CA SER A 476 -3.21 -18.88 -4.01
C SER A 476 -1.90 -18.23 -3.55
N ALA A 477 -0.95 -19.04 -3.09
CA ALA A 477 0.37 -18.59 -2.64
C ALA A 477 1.18 -17.89 -3.76
N LYS A 478 1.18 -18.42 -4.99
CA LYS A 478 1.83 -17.80 -6.17
C LYS A 478 1.21 -16.42 -6.49
N GLY A 479 -0.13 -16.35 -6.50
CA GLY A 479 -0.90 -15.13 -6.80
C GLY A 479 -0.56 -14.00 -5.82
N MET A 480 -0.68 -14.27 -4.52
CA MET A 480 -0.31 -13.31 -3.47
C MET A 480 1.21 -13.05 -3.34
N GLY A 481 2.06 -13.95 -3.85
CA GLY A 481 3.52 -13.85 -3.76
C GLY A 481 4.08 -14.29 -2.39
N MET A 482 3.47 -15.31 -1.80
CA MET A 482 3.91 -15.95 -0.54
C MET A 482 4.32 -17.41 -0.75
N ASP A 483 4.47 -17.84 -2.01
CA ASP A 483 4.91 -19.17 -2.47
C ASP A 483 6.36 -19.54 -2.07
N HIS A 484 7.06 -18.62 -1.41
CA HIS A 484 8.34 -18.87 -0.75
C HIS A 484 8.20 -19.38 0.69
N ARG A 485 7.02 -19.31 1.34
CA ARG A 485 6.84 -19.75 2.75
C ARG A 485 5.55 -20.50 3.08
N ILE A 486 4.52 -20.45 2.23
CA ILE A 486 3.23 -21.15 2.42
C ILE A 486 2.70 -21.75 1.11
N GLY A 487 1.63 -22.55 1.19
CA GLY A 487 0.92 -23.15 0.06
C GLY A 487 1.57 -24.42 -0.52
N TYR A 488 2.58 -24.98 0.19
CA TYR A 488 3.26 -26.23 -0.15
C TYR A 488 3.78 -26.89 1.12
N VAL A 489 3.78 -28.23 1.16
CA VAL A 489 4.39 -29.01 2.24
C VAL A 489 5.88 -29.22 1.96
N ARG A 490 6.71 -28.26 2.37
CA ARG A 490 8.16 -28.22 2.08
C ARG A 490 9.02 -27.96 3.32
N PRO A 491 10.15 -28.68 3.53
CA PRO A 491 11.07 -28.39 4.63
C PRO A 491 11.60 -26.95 4.66
N GLY A 492 11.29 -26.22 5.72
CA GLY A 492 11.60 -24.80 5.95
C GLY A 492 10.41 -23.85 5.79
N TYR A 493 9.32 -24.29 5.14
CA TYR A 493 8.08 -23.52 5.02
C TYR A 493 7.35 -23.48 6.38
N ASP A 494 6.38 -22.58 6.53
CA ASP A 494 5.60 -22.46 7.76
C ASP A 494 4.88 -23.77 8.07
N ALA A 495 4.74 -24.11 9.36
CA ALA A 495 4.06 -25.33 9.81
C ALA A 495 2.53 -25.17 9.79
N ASP A 496 2.02 -24.98 8.57
CA ASP A 496 0.62 -25.09 8.20
C ASP A 496 0.58 -26.32 7.24
N ILE A 497 0.06 -27.48 7.69
CA ILE A 497 -0.02 -28.80 6.97
C ILE A 497 -1.45 -29.36 6.99
N VAL A 498 -1.84 -30.36 6.14
CA VAL A 498 -3.21 -30.97 5.97
C VAL A 498 -3.50 -32.44 6.43
N VAL A 499 -4.58 -32.65 7.22
CA VAL A 499 -5.24 -33.94 7.59
C VAL A 499 -6.77 -33.76 7.81
N TRP A 500 -7.53 -34.33 6.86
CA TRP A 500 -8.99 -34.41 6.85
C TRP A 500 -9.48 -35.78 7.33
N ASP A 501 -10.79 -35.93 7.53
CA ASP A 501 -11.46 -37.22 7.77
C ASP A 501 -11.89 -38.00 6.51
N SER A 502 -11.74 -37.39 5.33
CA SER A 502 -11.78 -38.01 4.00
C SER A 502 -10.96 -37.20 2.99
N PHE A 503 -10.91 -37.57 1.71
CA PHE A 503 -10.24 -36.76 0.69
C PHE A 503 -10.80 -35.31 0.67
N PRO A 504 -9.97 -34.24 0.70
CA PRO A 504 -10.42 -32.85 0.91
C PRO A 504 -11.57 -32.34 0.03
N LEU A 505 -11.63 -32.77 -1.23
CA LEU A 505 -12.65 -32.37 -2.21
C LEU A 505 -13.93 -33.26 -2.18
N SER A 506 -14.07 -34.15 -1.20
CA SER A 506 -15.28 -34.96 -1.00
C SER A 506 -16.37 -34.11 -0.35
N LEU A 507 -17.64 -34.40 -0.65
CA LEU A 507 -18.76 -33.73 0.03
C LEU A 507 -18.73 -34.07 1.52
N GLY A 508 -18.77 -33.05 2.37
CA GLY A 508 -18.65 -33.22 3.81
C GLY A 508 -17.26 -33.56 4.34
N ALA A 509 -16.20 -33.51 3.53
CA ALA A 509 -14.84 -33.60 4.05
C ALA A 509 -14.64 -32.55 5.17
N THR A 510 -14.13 -32.97 6.32
CA THR A 510 -14.00 -32.13 7.52
C THR A 510 -12.55 -32.16 8.02
N PRO A 511 -11.91 -31.01 8.34
CA PRO A 511 -10.61 -30.99 8.99
C PRO A 511 -10.76 -31.56 10.40
N LYS A 512 -9.95 -32.57 10.75
CA LYS A 512 -9.98 -33.13 12.10
C LYS A 512 -9.26 -32.24 13.11
N GLN A 513 -8.38 -31.38 12.64
CA GLN A 513 -7.60 -30.40 13.39
C GLN A 513 -7.06 -29.37 12.37
N THR A 514 -6.43 -28.30 12.83
CA THR A 514 -5.78 -27.30 11.98
C THR A 514 -4.49 -26.84 12.66
N TYR A 515 -3.33 -26.96 12.00
CA TYR A 515 -2.09 -26.32 12.47
C TYR A 515 -1.89 -24.96 11.82
N ILE A 516 -1.53 -23.97 12.63
CA ILE A 516 -1.04 -22.66 12.16
C ILE A 516 0.25 -22.33 12.91
N ASP A 517 1.32 -22.06 12.17
CA ASP A 517 2.67 -21.84 12.72
C ASP A 517 3.11 -23.00 13.67
N GLY A 518 2.63 -24.23 13.42
CA GLY A 518 2.89 -25.43 14.23
C GLY A 518 2.08 -25.53 15.53
N ILE A 519 1.03 -24.71 15.71
CA ILE A 519 0.17 -24.68 16.90
C ILE A 519 -1.23 -25.21 16.54
N PRO A 520 -1.80 -26.18 17.26
CA PRO A 520 -3.12 -26.72 16.94
C PRO A 520 -4.20 -25.68 17.28
N GLN A 521 -5.21 -25.54 16.44
CA GLN A 521 -6.22 -24.49 16.54
C GLN A 521 -7.60 -25.00 16.97
N ILE A 522 -7.95 -26.23 16.61
CA ILE A 522 -9.23 -26.85 16.97
C ILE A 522 -9.06 -27.55 18.32
N ILE A 523 -9.52 -26.90 19.39
CA ILE A 523 -9.21 -27.33 20.77
C ILE A 523 -9.84 -28.69 21.11
N ASN A 524 -11.10 -28.92 20.71
CA ASN A 524 -11.84 -30.15 20.96
C ASN A 524 -12.54 -30.60 19.64
N PRO A 525 -11.84 -31.30 18.74
CA PRO A 525 -12.41 -31.66 17.45
C PRO A 525 -13.41 -32.82 17.53
N HIS A 526 -14.55 -32.63 16.86
CA HIS A 526 -15.57 -33.66 16.65
C HIS A 526 -15.42 -34.31 15.27
N VAL A 527 -14.67 -35.41 15.21
CA VAL A 527 -14.48 -36.20 13.98
C VAL A 527 -15.67 -37.14 13.76
N VAL A 528 -16.22 -37.16 12.53
CA VAL A 528 -17.34 -38.03 12.15
C VAL A 528 -16.85 -39.07 11.13
N PRO A 529 -16.91 -40.38 11.45
CA PRO A 529 -16.54 -41.42 10.49
C PRO A 529 -17.42 -41.34 9.22
N LYS A 530 -16.81 -40.93 8.09
CA LYS A 530 -17.54 -40.80 6.82
C LYS A 530 -17.88 -42.18 6.23
N PRO A 531 -19.06 -42.35 5.59
CA PRO A 531 -19.37 -43.51 4.76
C PRO A 531 -18.27 -43.79 3.73
N ALA A 532 -18.09 -45.04 3.31
CA ALA A 532 -16.99 -45.45 2.43
C ALA A 532 -17.00 -44.73 1.07
N GLU A 533 -18.20 -44.44 0.54
CA GLU A 533 -18.43 -43.65 -0.66
C GLU A 533 -18.10 -42.15 -0.53
N ALA A 534 -17.82 -41.67 0.68
CA ALA A 534 -17.45 -40.29 0.99
C ALA A 534 -16.02 -40.17 1.56
N GLN A 535 -15.26 -41.28 1.56
CA GLN A 535 -13.83 -41.30 1.89
C GLN A 535 -12.95 -40.81 0.74
N GLU A 536 -13.34 -41.11 -0.50
CA GLU A 536 -12.60 -40.80 -1.72
C GLU A 536 -13.31 -39.73 -2.58
N ILE A 537 -12.54 -39.04 -3.42
CA ILE A 537 -13.08 -38.05 -4.35
C ILE A 537 -13.94 -38.71 -5.45
N THR A 538 -15.07 -38.08 -5.80
CA THR A 538 -15.84 -38.50 -6.98
C THR A 538 -15.10 -38.13 -8.28
N PRO A 539 -15.13 -38.96 -9.34
CA PRO A 539 -14.47 -38.63 -10.60
C PRO A 539 -15.01 -37.36 -11.25
N ALA A 540 -14.13 -36.53 -11.80
CA ALA A 540 -14.46 -35.29 -12.51
C ALA A 540 -15.60 -35.47 -13.54
N GLY A 541 -16.56 -34.54 -13.54
CA GLY A 541 -17.70 -34.56 -14.44
C GLY A 541 -17.32 -34.35 -15.90
N LYS A 542 -17.93 -35.13 -16.79
CA LYS A 542 -17.62 -35.18 -18.23
C LYS A 542 -18.39 -34.12 -19.02
N TYR A 543 -18.11 -32.85 -18.71
CA TYR A 543 -18.84 -31.68 -19.21
C TYR A 543 -18.18 -30.97 -20.41
N ASP A 544 -17.34 -31.65 -21.19
CA ASP A 544 -16.60 -31.02 -22.31
C ASP A 544 -17.53 -30.44 -23.40
N LYS A 545 -18.75 -30.98 -23.57
CA LYS A 545 -19.73 -30.46 -24.54
C LYS A 545 -20.37 -29.18 -24.02
N GLU A 546 -20.84 -29.19 -22.78
CA GLU A 546 -21.51 -28.09 -22.10
C GLU A 546 -20.54 -26.91 -21.90
N ALA A 547 -19.27 -27.19 -21.60
CA ALA A 547 -18.20 -26.20 -21.56
C ALA A 547 -17.94 -25.56 -22.93
N ALA A 548 -17.89 -26.36 -24.00
CA ALA A 548 -17.72 -25.85 -25.36
C ALA A 548 -18.94 -25.04 -25.84
N GLU A 549 -20.16 -25.48 -25.48
CA GLU A 549 -21.42 -24.77 -25.74
C GLU A 549 -21.46 -23.43 -25.01
N ALA A 550 -21.09 -23.39 -23.73
CA ALA A 550 -21.02 -22.15 -22.96
C ALA A 550 -20.05 -21.13 -23.58
N VAL A 551 -18.92 -21.56 -24.13
CA VAL A 551 -18.00 -20.68 -24.89
C VAL A 551 -18.61 -20.24 -26.23
N ALA A 552 -19.19 -21.18 -26.99
CA ALA A 552 -19.77 -20.89 -28.31
C ALA A 552 -20.97 -19.92 -28.25
N ALA A 553 -21.84 -20.11 -27.26
CA ALA A 553 -22.95 -19.22 -26.93
C ALA A 553 -22.52 -17.98 -26.12
N ARG A 554 -21.21 -17.79 -25.92
CA ARG A 554 -20.59 -16.62 -25.27
C ARG A 554 -21.12 -16.34 -23.86
N GLY A 555 -21.41 -17.39 -23.09
CA GLY A 555 -21.97 -17.35 -21.74
C GLY A 555 -23.50 -17.27 -21.66
N ASP A 556 -24.17 -17.59 -22.78
CA ASP A 556 -25.63 -17.56 -22.93
C ASP A 556 -26.18 -18.84 -23.59
N PRO A 557 -25.81 -20.06 -23.13
CA PRO A 557 -26.25 -21.33 -23.73
C PRO A 557 -27.76 -21.56 -23.53
N ASP A 558 -28.37 -22.40 -24.37
CA ASP A 558 -29.77 -22.77 -24.18
C ASP A 558 -29.89 -23.79 -23.03
N LEU A 559 -30.55 -23.37 -21.94
CA LEU A 559 -30.70 -24.19 -20.74
C LEU A 559 -31.99 -25.00 -20.71
N ARG A 560 -32.88 -24.82 -21.71
CA ARG A 560 -34.20 -25.44 -21.76
C ARG A 560 -34.14 -26.94 -22.09
N PRO A 561 -35.19 -27.72 -21.78
CA PRO A 561 -35.26 -29.13 -22.18
C PRO A 561 -35.16 -29.29 -23.70
N SER A 562 -34.12 -29.96 -24.17
CA SER A 562 -33.86 -30.17 -25.61
C SER A 562 -34.56 -31.40 -26.20
N LYS A 563 -35.17 -32.22 -25.34
CA LYS A 563 -35.95 -33.40 -25.71
C LYS A 563 -37.05 -33.66 -24.68
N SER A 564 -38.15 -34.25 -25.12
CA SER A 564 -39.22 -34.79 -24.30
C SER A 564 -39.78 -36.06 -24.96
N ALA A 565 -40.24 -37.02 -24.16
CA ALA A 565 -40.79 -38.30 -24.62
C ALA A 565 -41.91 -38.74 -23.67
N ALA A 566 -43.02 -39.25 -24.22
CA ALA A 566 -44.17 -39.69 -23.42
C ALA A 566 -43.91 -41.00 -22.67
N ASN A 567 -43.13 -41.91 -23.26
CA ASN A 567 -42.79 -43.20 -22.66
C ASN A 567 -41.27 -43.37 -22.61
N ILE A 568 -40.74 -43.76 -21.45
CA ILE A 568 -39.31 -43.83 -21.16
C ILE A 568 -39.00 -45.14 -20.43
N VAL A 569 -37.95 -45.82 -20.86
CA VAL A 569 -37.39 -47.01 -20.21
C VAL A 569 -36.02 -46.64 -19.65
N PHE A 570 -35.92 -46.49 -18.34
CA PHE A 570 -34.65 -46.40 -17.64
C PHE A 570 -34.09 -47.81 -17.43
N HIS A 571 -32.85 -48.07 -17.84
CA HIS A 571 -32.17 -49.34 -17.59
C HIS A 571 -30.83 -49.13 -16.87
N ASN A 572 -30.28 -50.22 -16.32
CA ASN A 572 -29.15 -50.20 -15.38
C ASN A 572 -29.43 -49.31 -14.15
N VAL A 573 -30.67 -49.32 -13.66
CA VAL A 573 -31.07 -48.64 -12.41
C VAL A 573 -30.57 -49.48 -11.23
N GLU A 574 -29.76 -48.89 -10.34
CA GLU A 574 -29.25 -49.60 -9.15
C GLU A 574 -30.20 -49.46 -7.94
N ALA A 575 -30.73 -48.26 -7.73
CA ALA A 575 -31.64 -47.97 -6.63
C ALA A 575 -32.76 -47.01 -7.04
N MET A 576 -33.92 -47.19 -6.44
CA MET A 576 -35.03 -46.26 -6.54
C MET A 576 -35.43 -45.78 -5.14
N TYR A 577 -35.39 -44.48 -4.93
CA TYR A 577 -35.85 -43.83 -3.71
C TYR A 577 -37.28 -43.34 -3.95
N LEU A 578 -38.23 -43.86 -3.17
CA LEU A 578 -39.63 -43.48 -3.25
C LEU A 578 -40.01 -42.58 -2.06
N PRO A 579 -41.00 -41.68 -2.23
CA PRO A 579 -41.69 -41.08 -1.10
C PRO A 579 -42.37 -42.15 -0.23
N ASN A 580 -42.57 -41.86 1.06
CA ASN A 580 -43.29 -42.69 2.05
C ASN A 580 -42.63 -44.04 2.45
N GLU A 581 -43.29 -44.82 3.32
CA GLU A 581 -42.80 -46.10 3.91
C GLU A 581 -42.53 -47.24 2.90
N LEU A 582 -42.72 -47.03 1.59
CA LEU A 582 -42.22 -47.95 0.55
C LEU A 582 -40.68 -48.09 0.58
N GLY A 583 -39.99 -47.10 1.13
CA GLY A 583 -38.55 -47.15 1.44
C GLY A 583 -37.64 -47.05 0.21
N THR A 584 -36.37 -47.38 0.42
CA THR A 584 -35.38 -47.50 -0.68
C THR A 584 -35.53 -48.87 -1.33
N GLN A 585 -36.15 -48.92 -2.50
CA GLN A 585 -36.19 -50.14 -3.30
C GLN A 585 -34.84 -50.30 -4.01
N GLN A 586 -33.94 -51.12 -3.44
CA GLN A 586 -32.81 -51.63 -4.21
C GLN A 586 -33.34 -52.54 -5.32
N ILE A 587 -33.01 -52.19 -6.56
CA ILE A 587 -33.38 -52.99 -7.72
C ILE A 587 -32.20 -53.95 -7.99
N LYS A 588 -32.50 -55.18 -8.44
CA LYS A 588 -31.43 -56.13 -8.80
C LYS A 588 -30.59 -55.55 -9.93
N SER A 589 -29.29 -55.88 -9.92
CA SER A 589 -28.33 -55.49 -10.97
C SER A 589 -28.90 -55.67 -12.38
N GLY A 590 -28.89 -54.60 -13.18
CA GLY A 590 -29.56 -54.53 -14.49
C GLY A 590 -31.02 -54.04 -14.43
N GLY A 591 -31.44 -53.43 -13.31
CA GLY A 591 -32.80 -52.97 -13.06
C GLY A 591 -33.39 -52.09 -14.17
N VAL A 592 -34.67 -52.30 -14.45
CA VAL A 592 -35.47 -51.52 -15.40
C VAL A 592 -36.57 -50.77 -14.65
N VAL A 593 -36.83 -49.53 -15.04
CA VAL A 593 -37.99 -48.73 -14.61
C VAL A 593 -38.64 -48.14 -15.86
N VAL A 594 -39.96 -48.30 -15.98
CA VAL A 594 -40.74 -47.82 -17.12
C VAL A 594 -41.64 -46.68 -16.65
N ALA A 595 -41.59 -45.57 -17.38
CA ALA A 595 -42.54 -44.48 -17.27
C ALA A 595 -43.38 -44.38 -18.55
N THR A 596 -44.68 -44.15 -18.40
CA THR A 596 -45.67 -44.12 -19.49
C THR A 596 -46.61 -42.93 -19.24
N ASN A 597 -46.69 -42.00 -20.20
CA ASN A 597 -47.44 -40.74 -20.08
C ASN A 597 -47.12 -39.92 -18.81
N GLY A 598 -45.89 -39.98 -18.32
CA GLY A 598 -45.42 -39.28 -17.12
C GLY A 598 -45.59 -40.05 -15.79
N GLU A 599 -46.34 -41.15 -15.76
CA GLU A 599 -46.47 -42.00 -14.57
C GLU A 599 -45.50 -43.19 -14.61
N ILE A 600 -45.00 -43.64 -13.45
CA ILE A 600 -44.16 -44.85 -13.35
C ILE A 600 -45.09 -46.06 -13.46
N SER A 601 -45.04 -46.75 -14.59
CA SER A 601 -45.90 -47.89 -14.91
C SER A 601 -45.32 -49.24 -14.45
N CYS A 602 -43.99 -49.35 -14.32
CA CYS A 602 -43.34 -50.57 -13.83
C CYS A 602 -41.94 -50.35 -13.23
N VAL A 603 -41.56 -51.21 -12.27
CA VAL A 603 -40.22 -51.29 -11.65
C VAL A 603 -39.81 -52.77 -11.58
N GLY A 604 -38.62 -53.12 -12.09
CA GLY A 604 -38.05 -54.47 -12.05
C GLY A 604 -38.22 -55.25 -13.35
N ASP A 605 -38.86 -56.42 -13.29
CA ASP A 605 -39.05 -57.33 -14.42
C ASP A 605 -40.21 -56.85 -15.32
N CYS A 606 -39.96 -55.79 -16.10
CA CYS A 606 -41.01 -55.06 -16.83
C CYS A 606 -41.29 -55.60 -18.24
N ALA A 607 -42.58 -55.80 -18.54
CA ALA A 607 -43.08 -55.96 -19.91
C ALA A 607 -43.33 -54.58 -20.53
N LEU A 608 -42.98 -54.41 -21.81
CA LEU A 608 -43.29 -53.22 -22.60
C LEU A 608 -44.48 -53.53 -23.51
N GLU A 609 -45.37 -52.55 -23.70
CA GLU A 609 -46.48 -52.66 -24.65
C GLU A 609 -45.97 -52.53 -26.09
N GLU A 610 -46.31 -53.49 -26.97
CA GLU A 610 -45.74 -53.56 -28.34
C GLU A 610 -46.17 -52.38 -29.24
N ASP A 611 -47.26 -51.68 -28.90
CA ASP A 611 -47.82 -50.54 -29.63
C ASP A 611 -47.25 -49.17 -29.21
N LEU A 612 -46.39 -49.10 -28.19
CA LEU A 612 -45.83 -47.83 -27.67
C LEU A 612 -44.37 -47.62 -28.10
N GLU A 613 -44.05 -46.43 -28.60
CA GLU A 613 -42.66 -45.99 -28.80
C GLU A 613 -42.06 -45.53 -27.45
N PHE A 614 -40.91 -46.10 -27.08
CA PHE A 614 -40.20 -45.83 -25.83
C PHE A 614 -38.81 -45.24 -26.08
N GLU A 615 -38.44 -44.20 -25.32
CA GLU A 615 -37.05 -43.76 -25.22
C GLU A 615 -36.26 -44.61 -24.21
N LEU A 616 -35.17 -45.24 -24.64
CA LEU A 616 -34.26 -45.97 -23.76
C LEU A 616 -33.20 -45.03 -23.16
N VAL A 617 -33.17 -44.94 -21.83
CA VAL A 617 -32.17 -44.21 -21.05
C VAL A 617 -31.29 -45.20 -20.29
N ASP A 618 -29.98 -45.00 -20.33
CA ASP A 618 -28.98 -45.81 -19.60
C ASP A 618 -28.48 -45.04 -18.37
N LEU A 619 -28.88 -45.48 -17.17
CA LEU A 619 -28.43 -44.86 -15.92
C LEU A 619 -27.03 -45.35 -15.49
N LYS A 620 -26.50 -46.46 -16.04
CA LYS A 620 -25.14 -46.96 -15.78
C LYS A 620 -24.81 -47.23 -14.30
N GLY A 621 -25.78 -47.73 -13.54
CA GLY A 621 -25.70 -47.85 -12.07
C GLY A 621 -26.24 -46.63 -11.31
N GLY A 622 -26.78 -45.64 -12.03
CA GLY A 622 -27.47 -44.51 -11.43
C GLY A 622 -28.75 -44.89 -10.69
N SER A 623 -29.22 -43.96 -9.86
CA SER A 623 -30.45 -44.10 -9.07
C SER A 623 -31.52 -43.13 -9.51
N ILE A 624 -32.79 -43.51 -9.31
CA ILE A 624 -33.95 -42.64 -9.49
C ILE A 624 -34.37 -42.13 -8.10
N THR A 625 -34.63 -40.83 -7.99
CA THR A 625 -35.09 -40.16 -6.76
C THR A 625 -36.42 -39.45 -7.01
N PRO A 626 -37.13 -38.98 -5.96
CA PRO A 626 -38.15 -37.95 -6.14
C PRO A 626 -37.54 -36.70 -6.78
N GLY A 627 -38.40 -35.87 -7.39
CA GLY A 627 -38.01 -34.51 -7.80
C GLY A 627 -37.72 -33.67 -6.56
N LEU A 628 -36.63 -32.92 -6.57
CA LEU A 628 -36.22 -32.11 -5.42
C LEU A 628 -37.01 -30.80 -5.38
N ILE A 629 -37.23 -30.30 -4.16
CA ILE A 629 -37.94 -29.05 -3.88
C ILE A 629 -36.94 -27.99 -3.40
N THR A 630 -37.12 -26.73 -3.82
CA THR A 630 -36.35 -25.59 -3.31
C THR A 630 -37.26 -24.50 -2.73
N VAL A 631 -36.75 -23.79 -1.71
CA VAL A 631 -37.48 -22.75 -0.96
C VAL A 631 -36.50 -21.79 -0.25
N GLY A 632 -36.93 -20.54 -0.06
CA GLY A 632 -36.23 -19.50 0.70
C GLY A 632 -35.55 -18.43 -0.17
N SER A 633 -35.16 -18.80 -1.40
CA SER A 633 -34.83 -17.87 -2.50
C SER A 633 -36.09 -17.39 -3.24
N TYR A 634 -35.93 -16.42 -4.13
CA TYR A 634 -36.99 -15.83 -4.97
C TYR A 634 -36.92 -16.28 -6.44
N VAL A 635 -36.47 -17.52 -6.71
CA VAL A 635 -36.41 -18.13 -8.06
C VAL A 635 -37.79 -18.05 -8.71
N GLY A 636 -37.92 -17.40 -9.86
CA GLY A 636 -39.23 -17.22 -10.51
C GLY A 636 -40.10 -16.07 -9.95
N LEU A 637 -39.56 -15.25 -9.05
CA LEU A 637 -40.00 -13.86 -8.81
C LEU A 637 -38.91 -12.84 -9.16
N MET A 638 -37.65 -13.26 -9.24
CA MET A 638 -36.54 -12.51 -9.83
C MET A 638 -35.62 -13.41 -10.68
N GLU A 639 -34.96 -12.81 -11.67
CA GLU A 639 -33.90 -13.46 -12.46
C GLU A 639 -32.49 -12.94 -12.15
N ILE A 640 -32.33 -11.66 -11.78
CA ILE A 640 -31.02 -11.06 -11.43
C ILE A 640 -31.15 -10.27 -10.13
N ARG A 641 -30.68 -10.86 -9.01
CA ARG A 641 -30.83 -10.31 -7.67
C ARG A 641 -30.43 -8.83 -7.50
N GLN A 642 -29.35 -8.35 -8.11
CA GLN A 642 -28.94 -6.93 -8.00
C GLN A 642 -29.45 -6.01 -9.13
N GLU A 643 -30.26 -6.51 -10.07
CA GLU A 643 -30.87 -5.74 -11.15
C GLU A 643 -32.40 -5.71 -11.01
N LYS A 644 -32.89 -4.62 -10.41
CA LYS A 644 -34.32 -4.44 -10.04
C LYS A 644 -35.30 -4.51 -11.20
N SER A 645 -34.85 -4.31 -12.44
CA SER A 645 -35.71 -4.47 -13.62
C SER A 645 -36.07 -5.92 -13.94
N THR A 646 -35.53 -6.89 -13.19
CA THR A 646 -35.87 -8.33 -13.27
C THR A 646 -36.73 -8.85 -12.11
N TRP A 647 -37.12 -8.00 -11.16
CA TRP A 647 -37.94 -8.37 -10.00
C TRP A 647 -39.43 -8.12 -10.29
N ASP A 648 -40.32 -8.89 -9.67
CA ASP A 648 -41.75 -8.56 -9.54
C ASP A 648 -41.96 -7.28 -8.69
N GLY A 649 -41.22 -7.17 -7.58
CA GLY A 649 -41.18 -6.00 -6.71
C GLY A 649 -41.20 -6.36 -5.23
N ALA A 650 -40.96 -5.37 -4.36
CA ALA A 650 -41.17 -5.57 -2.93
C ALA A 650 -42.68 -5.54 -2.62
N ALA A 651 -43.19 -6.60 -2.00
CA ALA A 651 -44.59 -6.73 -1.61
C ALA A 651 -45.01 -5.64 -0.62
N TYR A 652 -46.28 -5.23 -0.68
CA TYR A 652 -46.86 -4.21 0.18
C TYR A 652 -46.93 -4.68 1.64
N ASP A 653 -46.65 -3.79 2.59
CA ASP A 653 -46.87 -4.03 4.03
C ASP A 653 -48.26 -3.50 4.41
N PRO A 654 -49.28 -4.36 4.60
CA PRO A 654 -50.64 -3.93 4.93
C PRO A 654 -50.75 -3.24 6.31
N ILE A 655 -49.72 -3.32 7.14
CA ILE A 655 -49.66 -2.71 8.48
C ILE A 655 -48.96 -1.34 8.44
N ALA A 656 -48.14 -1.07 7.42
CA ALA A 656 -47.43 0.21 7.29
C ALA A 656 -48.36 1.40 6.98
N GLY A 657 -49.58 1.12 6.51
CA GLY A 657 -50.72 2.04 6.48
C GLY A 657 -50.82 2.95 5.26
N ALA A 658 -51.78 2.65 4.38
CA ALA A 658 -52.33 3.57 3.39
C ALA A 658 -53.69 3.08 2.89
N SER A 659 -54.66 3.99 2.71
CA SER A 659 -55.84 3.87 1.83
C SER A 659 -56.86 2.74 2.12
N ASP A 660 -58.14 3.09 2.16
CA ASP A 660 -59.30 2.16 2.21
C ASP A 660 -59.27 1.06 1.12
N LEU A 661 -58.54 1.27 0.01
CA LEU A 661 -58.37 0.30 -1.08
C LEU A 661 -57.33 -0.80 -0.77
N LEU A 662 -56.41 -0.57 0.18
CA LEU A 662 -55.29 -1.47 0.50
C LEU A 662 -55.39 -2.04 1.92
N ASP A 663 -56.41 -1.66 2.70
CA ASP A 663 -56.65 -2.22 4.03
C ASP A 663 -57.03 -3.71 3.93
N GLY A 664 -56.26 -4.56 4.60
CA GLY A 664 -56.51 -6.00 4.59
C GLY A 664 -56.13 -6.76 3.31
N LEU A 665 -55.45 -6.13 2.35
CA LEU A 665 -54.94 -6.75 1.12
C LEU A 665 -53.84 -7.78 1.43
N LEU A 666 -53.94 -8.98 0.85
CA LEU A 666 -52.89 -10.01 0.91
C LEU A 666 -52.26 -10.18 -0.48
N VAL A 667 -50.93 -10.27 -0.55
CA VAL A 667 -50.21 -10.49 -1.82
C VAL A 667 -50.12 -11.99 -2.10
N HIS A 668 -50.40 -12.40 -3.34
CA HIS A 668 -50.20 -13.78 -3.81
C HIS A 668 -48.99 -13.83 -4.73
N GLY A 669 -48.02 -14.72 -4.46
CA GLY A 669 -46.80 -14.81 -5.27
C GLY A 669 -47.05 -15.24 -6.72
N VAL A 670 -48.11 -16.02 -6.97
CA VAL A 670 -48.46 -16.50 -8.32
C VAL A 670 -48.74 -15.37 -9.31
N ASP A 671 -49.23 -14.22 -8.85
CA ASP A 671 -49.51 -13.05 -9.70
C ASP A 671 -48.23 -12.36 -10.22
N GLY A 672 -47.10 -12.55 -9.52
CA GLY A 672 -45.78 -12.05 -9.91
C GLY A 672 -44.92 -13.05 -10.66
N ALA A 673 -45.42 -14.26 -10.94
CA ALA A 673 -44.61 -15.40 -11.35
C ALA A 673 -43.94 -15.23 -12.73
N GLN A 674 -42.62 -15.38 -12.74
CA GLN A 674 -41.72 -15.32 -13.90
C GLN A 674 -41.13 -16.72 -14.16
N PHE A 675 -40.86 -17.05 -15.43
CA PHE A 675 -40.50 -18.40 -15.87
C PHE A 675 -39.43 -18.40 -16.96
N GLY A 676 -38.67 -19.50 -17.04
CA GLY A 676 -37.58 -19.68 -18.00
C GLY A 676 -36.27 -18.99 -17.59
N GLY A 677 -36.09 -18.72 -16.30
CA GLY A 677 -34.88 -18.11 -15.73
C GLY A 677 -33.66 -19.03 -15.80
N LYS A 678 -32.44 -18.47 -15.73
CA LYS A 678 -31.21 -19.26 -15.84
C LYS A 678 -30.98 -20.15 -14.64
N ASP A 679 -31.08 -19.59 -13.43
CA ASP A 679 -30.86 -20.37 -12.21
C ASP A 679 -32.06 -21.30 -11.91
N GLU A 680 -33.27 -20.95 -12.40
CA GLU A 680 -34.43 -21.84 -12.47
C GLU A 680 -34.15 -23.08 -13.35
N LEU A 681 -33.75 -22.88 -14.62
CA LEU A 681 -33.44 -23.97 -15.55
C LEU A 681 -32.19 -24.77 -15.14
N LEU A 682 -31.23 -24.16 -14.43
CA LEU A 682 -30.10 -24.87 -13.84
C LEU A 682 -30.47 -25.68 -12.60
N ALA A 683 -31.47 -25.24 -11.82
CA ALA A 683 -32.07 -26.05 -10.75
C ALA A 683 -32.75 -27.28 -11.34
N TYR A 684 -33.56 -27.10 -12.40
CA TYR A 684 -34.17 -28.19 -13.16
C TYR A 684 -33.14 -29.19 -13.71
N ARG A 685 -32.12 -28.71 -14.43
CA ARG A 685 -31.00 -29.54 -14.94
C ARG A 685 -30.19 -30.24 -13.83
N SER A 686 -30.40 -29.89 -12.57
CA SER A 686 -29.73 -30.47 -11.41
C SER A 686 -30.60 -31.39 -10.55
N GLY A 687 -31.90 -31.49 -10.86
CA GLY A 687 -32.87 -32.37 -10.20
C GLY A 687 -33.91 -31.68 -9.32
N VAL A 688 -33.83 -30.36 -9.13
CA VAL A 688 -34.91 -29.60 -8.48
C VAL A 688 -36.00 -29.36 -9.50
N THR A 689 -37.11 -30.09 -9.38
CA THR A 689 -38.26 -29.95 -10.29
C THR A 689 -39.22 -28.87 -9.82
N THR A 690 -39.27 -28.60 -8.52
CA THR A 690 -40.29 -27.75 -7.88
C THR A 690 -39.63 -26.62 -7.10
N ALA A 691 -40.11 -25.39 -7.27
CA ALA A 691 -39.78 -24.27 -6.40
C ALA A 691 -41.04 -23.79 -5.67
N VAL A 692 -40.90 -23.46 -4.37
CA VAL A 692 -41.97 -22.89 -3.54
C VAL A 692 -41.53 -21.53 -3.04
N VAL A 693 -42.27 -20.49 -3.43
CA VAL A 693 -41.74 -19.12 -3.39
C VAL A 693 -42.76 -18.13 -2.83
N PRO A 694 -42.42 -17.40 -1.74
CA PRO A 694 -43.23 -16.31 -1.20
C PRO A 694 -42.94 -14.98 -1.92
N PRO A 695 -43.87 -14.00 -1.88
CA PRO A 695 -43.59 -12.65 -2.36
C PRO A 695 -42.41 -11.99 -1.63
N ILE A 696 -41.64 -11.16 -2.33
CA ILE A 696 -40.43 -10.52 -1.79
C ILE A 696 -40.81 -9.51 -0.69
N SER A 697 -40.58 -9.81 0.58
CA SER A 697 -40.96 -8.92 1.69
C SER A 697 -40.11 -9.06 2.96
N SER A 698 -40.13 -8.03 3.80
CA SER A 698 -39.70 -8.05 5.21
C SER A 698 -40.77 -7.47 6.16
N SER A 699 -42.00 -7.37 5.67
CA SER A 699 -43.18 -6.94 6.43
C SER A 699 -43.64 -8.01 7.44
N LEU A 700 -44.71 -7.78 8.20
CA LEU A 700 -45.30 -8.88 8.98
C LEU A 700 -45.97 -9.91 8.07
N PHE A 701 -46.69 -9.49 7.04
CA PHE A 701 -47.38 -10.39 6.11
C PHE A 701 -46.72 -10.33 4.73
N SER A 702 -45.80 -11.26 4.46
CA SER A 702 -45.13 -11.34 3.16
C SER A 702 -46.11 -11.71 2.06
N GLY A 703 -47.05 -12.62 2.34
CA GLY A 703 -48.11 -13.02 1.43
C GLY A 703 -48.28 -14.54 1.34
N LEU A 704 -49.07 -14.98 0.37
CA LEU A 704 -49.25 -16.39 0.02
C LEU A 704 -48.17 -16.84 -0.97
N SER A 705 -47.46 -17.91 -0.64
CA SER A 705 -46.50 -18.55 -1.55
C SER A 705 -47.19 -19.43 -2.58
N PHE A 706 -46.52 -19.67 -3.69
CA PHE A 706 -46.94 -20.61 -4.73
C PHE A 706 -45.86 -21.66 -5.00
N ALA A 707 -46.27 -22.83 -5.47
CA ALA A 707 -45.41 -23.90 -5.92
C ALA A 707 -45.52 -24.06 -7.45
N PHE A 708 -44.38 -24.12 -8.14
CA PHE A 708 -44.34 -24.20 -9.61
C PHE A 708 -43.22 -25.14 -10.10
N SER A 709 -43.36 -25.60 -11.36
CA SER A 709 -42.33 -26.40 -12.02
C SER A 709 -41.25 -25.52 -12.66
N THR A 710 -40.01 -25.70 -12.21
CA THR A 710 -38.77 -25.06 -12.70
C THR A 710 -38.41 -25.39 -14.17
N SER A 711 -39.19 -26.24 -14.83
CA SER A 711 -39.04 -26.57 -16.25
C SER A 711 -40.02 -25.83 -17.16
N ALA A 712 -41.00 -25.12 -16.59
CA ALA A 712 -42.12 -24.60 -17.35
C ALA A 712 -41.74 -23.33 -18.13
N PRO A 713 -42.19 -23.19 -19.40
CA PRO A 713 -41.82 -22.03 -20.22
C PRO A 713 -42.64 -20.77 -19.90
N HIS A 714 -43.79 -20.90 -19.23
CA HIS A 714 -44.71 -19.81 -18.86
C HIS A 714 -45.80 -20.33 -17.90
N PRO A 715 -46.47 -19.48 -17.09
CA PRO A 715 -47.47 -19.92 -16.09
C PRO A 715 -48.69 -20.64 -16.68
N LEU A 716 -48.97 -20.47 -17.97
CA LEU A 716 -50.08 -21.11 -18.68
C LEU A 716 -49.72 -22.47 -19.32
N ALA A 717 -48.57 -23.06 -18.98
CA ALA A 717 -48.21 -24.39 -19.48
C ALA A 717 -48.79 -25.48 -18.57
N ASP A 718 -49.04 -26.66 -19.13
CA ASP A 718 -49.56 -27.80 -18.37
C ASP A 718 -48.60 -28.13 -17.21
N HIS A 719 -49.16 -28.22 -16.00
CA HIS A 719 -48.44 -28.40 -14.73
C HIS A 719 -47.37 -27.33 -14.40
N ALA A 720 -47.44 -26.13 -15.00
CA ALA A 720 -46.55 -25.01 -14.64
C ALA A 720 -46.74 -24.55 -13.19
N ILE A 721 -47.98 -24.23 -12.80
CA ILE A 721 -48.35 -23.96 -11.41
C ILE A 721 -48.87 -25.26 -10.78
N LEU A 722 -48.19 -25.72 -9.73
CA LEU A 722 -48.50 -26.93 -8.99
C LEU A 722 -49.45 -26.64 -7.82
N ASN A 723 -49.25 -25.51 -7.14
CA ASN A 723 -50.18 -24.96 -6.15
C ASN A 723 -50.09 -23.43 -6.17
N PRO A 724 -51.16 -22.68 -6.52
CA PRO A 724 -51.13 -21.22 -6.57
C PRO A 724 -51.12 -20.54 -5.19
N SER A 725 -51.37 -21.30 -4.10
CA SER A 725 -51.63 -20.75 -2.76
C SER A 725 -51.23 -21.77 -1.67
N ALA A 726 -49.93 -22.03 -1.56
CA ALA A 726 -49.37 -23.08 -0.69
C ALA A 726 -49.44 -22.72 0.81
N ALA A 727 -48.67 -21.73 1.26
CA ALA A 727 -48.60 -21.33 2.66
C ALA A 727 -48.72 -19.81 2.83
N LEU A 728 -49.16 -19.37 4.01
CA LEU A 728 -49.05 -17.97 4.42
C LEU A 728 -47.64 -17.74 4.98
N HIS A 729 -46.88 -16.82 4.38
CA HIS A 729 -45.56 -16.43 4.85
C HIS A 729 -45.61 -15.12 5.64
N ILE A 730 -44.95 -15.12 6.80
CA ILE A 730 -44.75 -13.95 7.67
C ILE A 730 -43.27 -13.77 8.03
N SER A 731 -42.80 -12.53 8.20
CA SER A 731 -41.43 -12.26 8.66
C SER A 731 -41.41 -11.67 10.07
N LEU A 732 -40.70 -12.32 10.98
CA LEU A 732 -40.41 -11.84 12.33
C LEU A 732 -38.96 -11.35 12.48
N SER A 733 -38.34 -10.98 11.36
CA SER A 733 -37.11 -10.18 11.31
C SER A 733 -37.26 -8.84 12.04
N ASN A 734 -36.13 -8.29 12.51
CA ASN A 734 -36.04 -6.93 13.01
C ASN A 734 -36.35 -5.92 11.89
N SER A 735 -37.34 -5.05 12.11
CA SER A 735 -37.95 -4.20 11.08
C SER A 735 -38.40 -2.85 11.67
N LYS A 736 -39.12 -2.02 10.89
CA LYS A 736 -39.76 -0.79 11.41
C LYS A 736 -40.69 -1.06 12.61
N ASN A 737 -41.37 -2.21 12.60
CA ASN A 737 -42.26 -2.64 13.67
C ASN A 737 -41.53 -3.61 14.61
N SER A 738 -41.63 -3.38 15.92
CA SER A 738 -41.02 -4.26 16.92
C SER A 738 -41.64 -5.66 16.93
N ILE A 739 -40.88 -6.65 17.35
CA ILE A 739 -41.37 -8.03 17.52
C ILE A 739 -42.56 -8.09 18.47
N SER A 740 -42.55 -7.31 19.56
CA SER A 740 -43.68 -7.19 20.49
C SER A 740 -44.96 -6.70 19.82
N THR A 741 -44.86 -5.75 18.88
CA THR A 741 -46.00 -5.27 18.07
C THR A 741 -46.44 -6.32 17.06
N LYS A 742 -45.50 -6.97 16.34
CA LYS A 742 -45.79 -8.08 15.42
C LYS A 742 -46.59 -9.20 16.12
N ILE A 743 -46.10 -9.68 17.26
CA ILE A 743 -46.74 -10.72 18.09
C ILE A 743 -48.09 -10.24 18.67
N ALA A 744 -48.25 -8.97 19.03
CA ALA A 744 -49.52 -8.44 19.52
C ALA A 744 -50.61 -8.40 18.42
N ILE A 745 -50.23 -8.07 17.18
CA ILE A 745 -51.12 -8.08 16.01
C ILE A 745 -51.53 -9.52 15.67
N LEU A 746 -50.57 -10.45 15.58
CA LEU A 746 -50.86 -11.87 15.36
C LEU A 746 -51.79 -12.42 16.44
N ARG A 747 -51.56 -12.10 17.72
CA ARG A 747 -52.46 -12.49 18.82
C ARG A 747 -53.88 -11.97 18.62
N ARG A 748 -54.04 -10.68 18.30
CA ARG A 748 -55.36 -10.05 18.10
C ARG A 748 -56.13 -10.69 16.94
N LEU A 749 -55.46 -11.01 15.84
CA LEU A 749 -56.05 -11.67 14.68
C LEU A 749 -56.39 -13.14 14.97
N LEU A 750 -55.48 -13.88 15.63
CA LEU A 750 -55.69 -15.28 15.99
C LEU A 750 -56.74 -15.46 17.09
N SER A 751 -56.89 -14.57 18.06
CA SER A 751 -57.98 -14.65 19.04
C SER A 751 -59.34 -14.58 18.36
N GLY A 752 -59.52 -13.57 17.50
CA GLY A 752 -60.82 -13.14 16.95
C GLY A 752 -61.33 -11.82 17.55
N ASP A 753 -60.64 -11.23 18.54
CA ASP A 753 -60.99 -10.03 19.33
C ASP A 753 -61.13 -8.71 18.53
N ALA A 754 -61.22 -8.79 17.21
CA ALA A 754 -61.21 -7.69 16.26
C ALA A 754 -62.26 -7.83 15.12
N VAL A 755 -63.01 -8.94 15.06
CA VAL A 755 -63.60 -9.43 13.80
C VAL A 755 -65.14 -9.58 13.86
N ASP A 756 -65.81 -8.87 14.76
CA ASP A 756 -67.27 -8.74 14.70
C ASP A 756 -67.69 -7.73 13.61
N GLY A 757 -67.86 -8.23 12.38
CA GLY A 757 -68.48 -7.51 11.27
C GLY A 757 -67.57 -6.97 10.17
N ALA A 758 -66.24 -7.14 10.28
CA ALA A 758 -65.28 -6.77 9.24
C ALA A 758 -64.48 -8.00 8.76
N SER A 759 -64.66 -8.38 7.49
CA SER A 759 -63.92 -9.46 6.83
C SER A 759 -63.03 -8.88 5.73
N ASN A 760 -61.74 -9.22 5.76
CA ASN A 760 -60.79 -8.97 4.70
C ASN A 760 -59.91 -10.23 4.50
N GLU A 761 -59.12 -10.24 3.44
CA GLU A 761 -58.40 -11.43 2.99
C GLU A 761 -57.38 -11.95 4.02
N ILE A 762 -56.61 -11.04 4.64
CA ILE A 762 -55.70 -11.39 5.75
C ILE A 762 -56.47 -12.05 6.89
N ILE A 763 -57.62 -11.48 7.28
CA ILE A 763 -58.45 -12.00 8.37
C ILE A 763 -58.96 -13.41 8.05
N ASP A 764 -59.40 -13.68 6.83
CA ASP A 764 -59.96 -14.98 6.47
C ASP A 764 -58.88 -16.06 6.31
N VAL A 765 -57.73 -15.73 5.71
CA VAL A 765 -56.56 -16.62 5.64
C VAL A 765 -55.97 -16.90 7.03
N VAL A 766 -55.97 -15.93 7.95
CA VAL A 766 -55.56 -16.16 9.34
C VAL A 766 -56.55 -17.07 10.10
N LYS A 767 -57.84 -17.10 9.73
CA LYS A 767 -58.79 -18.09 10.27
C LYS A 767 -58.49 -19.51 9.74
N GLU A 768 -58.11 -19.67 8.47
CA GLU A 768 -57.66 -20.97 7.91
C GLU A 768 -56.40 -21.47 8.64
N VAL A 769 -55.43 -20.57 8.86
CA VAL A 769 -54.21 -20.83 9.64
C VAL A 769 -54.55 -21.24 11.08
N LYS A 770 -55.47 -20.56 11.77
CA LYS A 770 -55.93 -20.93 13.12
C LYS A 770 -56.55 -22.33 13.18
N ARG A 771 -57.27 -22.74 12.13
CA ARG A 771 -57.89 -24.07 12.00
C ARG A 771 -56.91 -25.17 11.58
N GLY A 772 -55.70 -24.83 11.15
CA GLY A 772 -54.73 -25.78 10.59
C GLY A 772 -55.06 -26.22 9.16
N GLU A 773 -55.95 -25.52 8.47
CA GLU A 773 -56.30 -25.78 7.06
C GLU A 773 -55.24 -25.21 6.11
N ARG A 774 -54.49 -24.19 6.56
CA ARG A 774 -53.34 -23.61 5.85
C ARG A 774 -52.13 -23.57 6.78
N ARG A 775 -50.94 -23.87 6.24
CA ARG A 775 -49.69 -23.77 7.01
C ARG A 775 -49.19 -22.33 7.10
N LEU A 776 -48.72 -21.94 8.28
CA LEU A 776 -48.01 -20.68 8.52
C LEU A 776 -46.51 -20.93 8.45
N VAL A 777 -45.83 -20.31 7.48
CA VAL A 777 -44.36 -20.28 7.41
C VAL A 777 -43.88 -18.96 7.98
N VAL A 778 -42.96 -19.05 8.94
CA VAL A 778 -42.49 -17.92 9.74
C VAL A 778 -40.98 -17.77 9.54
N GLU A 779 -40.55 -16.72 8.85
CA GLU A 779 -39.13 -16.36 8.73
C GLU A 779 -38.66 -15.74 10.05
N VAL A 780 -37.71 -16.41 10.71
CA VAL A 780 -37.16 -16.01 12.01
C VAL A 780 -35.87 -16.79 12.29
N ALA A 781 -34.83 -16.13 12.79
CA ALA A 781 -33.58 -16.79 13.22
C ALA A 781 -33.50 -17.04 14.74
N LYS A 782 -33.99 -16.07 15.54
CA LYS A 782 -33.70 -15.96 16.98
C LYS A 782 -34.57 -16.84 17.88
N ALA A 783 -33.96 -17.53 18.84
CA ALA A 783 -34.60 -18.49 19.74
C ALA A 783 -35.80 -17.90 20.50
N ASP A 784 -35.59 -16.77 21.18
CA ASP A 784 -36.62 -16.14 22.03
C ASP A 784 -37.80 -15.54 21.22
N VAL A 785 -37.62 -15.28 19.92
CA VAL A 785 -38.72 -14.90 19.01
C VAL A 785 -39.53 -16.12 18.56
N MET A 786 -38.86 -17.24 18.26
CA MET A 786 -39.53 -18.51 18.00
C MET A 786 -40.30 -18.99 19.25
N ALA A 787 -39.71 -18.90 20.44
CA ALA A 787 -40.39 -19.23 21.70
C ALA A 787 -41.65 -18.37 21.93
N ALA A 788 -41.63 -17.08 21.56
CA ALA A 788 -42.82 -16.23 21.61
C ALA A 788 -43.93 -16.68 20.65
N MET A 789 -43.58 -17.20 19.46
CA MET A 789 -44.52 -17.78 18.51
C MET A 789 -45.07 -19.14 18.96
N VAL A 790 -44.24 -19.98 19.58
CA VAL A 790 -44.71 -21.26 20.15
C VAL A 790 -45.68 -21.03 21.31
N ARG A 791 -45.34 -20.11 22.23
CA ARG A 791 -46.26 -19.66 23.30
C ARG A 791 -47.57 -19.13 22.69
N LEU A 792 -47.51 -18.36 21.60
CA LEU A 792 -48.71 -17.87 20.90
C LEU A 792 -49.55 -18.99 20.24
N LYS A 793 -48.93 -20.02 19.64
CA LYS A 793 -49.64 -21.21 19.14
C LYS A 793 -50.43 -21.86 20.28
N ARG A 794 -49.73 -22.24 21.36
CA ARG A 794 -50.30 -22.92 22.52
C ARG A 794 -51.45 -22.15 23.18
N ASP A 795 -51.28 -20.84 23.37
CA ASP A 795 -52.22 -20.03 24.14
C ASP A 795 -53.49 -19.64 23.35
N VAL A 796 -53.43 -19.54 22.01
CA VAL A 796 -54.50 -18.89 21.20
C VAL A 796 -54.92 -19.67 19.94
N ALA A 797 -54.03 -20.49 19.38
CA ALA A 797 -54.26 -21.19 18.11
C ALA A 797 -53.65 -22.62 18.10
N PRO A 798 -54.02 -23.51 19.03
CA PRO A 798 -53.35 -24.81 19.20
C PRO A 798 -53.44 -25.72 17.96
N GLY A 799 -54.49 -25.57 17.13
CA GLY A 799 -54.63 -26.29 15.85
C GLY A 799 -53.77 -25.75 14.70
N MET A 800 -53.00 -24.68 14.90
CA MET A 800 -52.22 -24.02 13.86
C MET A 800 -51.02 -24.87 13.40
N LYS A 801 -51.02 -25.32 12.14
CA LYS A 801 -49.84 -25.92 11.50
C LYS A 801 -48.82 -24.81 11.22
N MET A 802 -47.62 -24.92 11.81
CA MET A 802 -46.58 -23.88 11.74
C MET A 802 -45.23 -24.47 11.32
N THR A 803 -44.41 -23.65 10.65
CA THR A 803 -43.05 -23.96 10.21
C THR A 803 -42.15 -22.73 10.43
N PHE A 804 -40.97 -22.90 11.01
CA PHE A 804 -39.96 -21.84 11.05
C PHE A 804 -38.99 -21.96 9.85
N LEU A 805 -38.63 -20.83 9.25
CA LEU A 805 -37.71 -20.72 8.11
C LEU A 805 -36.46 -19.91 8.51
N GLY A 806 -35.27 -20.41 8.16
CA GLY A 806 -33.98 -19.86 8.58
C GLY A 806 -33.55 -20.47 9.92
N ALA A 807 -34.18 -20.02 11.01
CA ALA A 807 -34.26 -20.70 12.30
C ALA A 807 -32.91 -21.11 12.93
N HIS A 808 -31.83 -20.35 12.74
CA HIS A 808 -30.48 -20.80 13.11
C HIS A 808 -30.25 -21.07 14.60
N GLU A 809 -31.01 -20.44 15.50
CA GLU A 809 -30.94 -20.70 16.94
C GLU A 809 -31.95 -21.78 17.42
N SER A 810 -32.66 -22.46 16.50
CA SER A 810 -33.73 -23.42 16.84
C SER A 810 -33.28 -24.65 17.63
N TRP A 811 -31.99 -25.02 17.55
CA TRP A 811 -31.40 -26.04 18.43
C TRP A 811 -31.56 -25.68 19.92
N MET A 812 -31.63 -24.39 20.26
CA MET A 812 -31.88 -23.95 21.63
C MET A 812 -33.31 -24.27 22.09
N ILE A 813 -34.28 -24.49 21.19
CA ILE A 813 -35.72 -24.61 21.55
C ILE A 813 -36.44 -25.85 21.00
N ALA A 814 -35.72 -26.88 20.53
CA ALA A 814 -36.31 -28.18 20.16
C ALA A 814 -37.31 -28.73 21.22
N GLU A 815 -37.11 -28.41 22.51
CA GLU A 815 -38.04 -28.50 23.68
C GLU A 815 -39.52 -28.40 23.31
N ASP A 816 -39.82 -27.34 22.58
CA ASP A 816 -41.14 -26.78 22.36
C ASP A 816 -41.48 -26.77 20.86
N LEU A 817 -40.52 -27.09 19.98
CA LEU A 817 -40.76 -27.30 18.56
C LEU A 817 -41.42 -28.65 18.29
N ALA A 818 -40.79 -29.75 18.72
CA ALA A 818 -41.31 -31.10 18.49
C ALA A 818 -42.64 -31.32 19.25
N ARG A 819 -42.66 -30.92 20.52
CA ARG A 819 -43.83 -30.92 21.44
C ARG A 819 -45.08 -30.28 20.83
N GLU A 820 -44.92 -29.20 20.07
CA GLU A 820 -46.03 -28.36 19.59
C GLU A 820 -46.21 -28.48 18.07
N ASP A 821 -45.75 -29.56 17.43
CA ASP A 821 -45.80 -29.79 15.97
C ASP A 821 -45.33 -28.56 15.14
N VAL A 822 -44.13 -28.07 15.44
CA VAL A 822 -43.48 -26.99 14.69
C VAL A 822 -42.24 -27.52 13.99
N GLY A 823 -42.32 -27.64 12.68
CA GLY A 823 -41.20 -28.04 11.84
C GLY A 823 -40.26 -26.88 11.50
N VAL A 824 -39.08 -27.20 10.97
CA VAL A 824 -38.02 -26.22 10.68
C VAL A 824 -37.44 -26.44 9.27
N ILE A 825 -37.34 -25.37 8.50
CA ILE A 825 -36.58 -25.32 7.25
C ILE A 825 -35.29 -24.53 7.51
N VAL A 826 -34.15 -25.23 7.55
CA VAL A 826 -32.84 -24.63 7.81
C VAL A 826 -32.32 -23.99 6.52
N ALA A 827 -32.26 -22.66 6.50
CA ALA A 827 -31.94 -21.87 5.29
C ALA A 827 -30.98 -20.71 5.62
N PRO A 828 -29.70 -20.75 5.18
CA PRO A 828 -29.06 -21.82 4.41
C PRO A 828 -28.87 -23.10 5.25
N ALA A 829 -28.88 -24.26 4.58
CA ALA A 829 -28.64 -25.59 5.15
C ALA A 829 -27.39 -25.66 6.06
N ARG A 830 -26.35 -24.88 5.73
CA ARG A 830 -25.11 -24.72 6.49
C ARG A 830 -25.14 -23.38 7.24
N SER A 831 -25.47 -23.43 8.53
CA SER A 831 -25.70 -22.23 9.35
C SER A 831 -24.43 -21.39 9.54
N PHE A 832 -24.56 -20.07 9.40
CA PHE A 832 -23.50 -19.06 9.51
C PHE A 832 -24.06 -17.83 10.26
N PRO A 833 -23.32 -17.20 11.20
CA PRO A 833 -23.83 -16.07 11.99
C PRO A 833 -23.73 -14.76 11.19
N ALA A 834 -24.58 -14.61 10.17
CA ALA A 834 -24.58 -13.45 9.28
C ALA A 834 -25.02 -12.15 9.98
N ASP A 835 -25.81 -12.26 11.04
CA ASP A 835 -26.35 -11.14 11.82
C ASP A 835 -26.45 -11.47 13.31
N TRP A 836 -27.01 -10.54 14.10
CA TRP A 836 -27.14 -10.70 15.55
C TRP A 836 -28.27 -11.64 15.99
N ASP A 837 -29.29 -11.84 15.15
CA ASP A 837 -30.43 -12.73 15.42
C ASP A 837 -30.12 -14.20 15.08
N SER A 838 -29.06 -14.43 14.29
CA SER A 838 -28.51 -15.74 13.91
C SER A 838 -27.21 -16.10 14.65
N ARG A 839 -26.74 -15.26 15.59
CA ARG A 839 -25.37 -15.38 16.17
C ARG A 839 -25.11 -16.69 16.92
N ARG A 840 -26.09 -17.31 17.57
CA ARG A 840 -25.93 -18.57 18.33
C ARG A 840 -26.13 -19.79 17.43
N ILE A 841 -25.35 -19.92 16.34
CA ILE A 841 -25.43 -21.09 15.45
C ILE A 841 -24.95 -22.38 16.13
N LEU A 842 -25.43 -23.52 15.63
CA LEU A 842 -24.77 -24.82 15.81
C LEU A 842 -23.88 -25.10 14.56
N PRO A 843 -22.54 -25.00 14.65
CA PRO A 843 -21.67 -24.96 13.46
C PRO A 843 -21.54 -26.28 12.71
N GLY A 844 -21.68 -27.42 13.38
CA GLY A 844 -21.37 -28.74 12.82
C GLY A 844 -19.91 -29.17 13.05
N PRO A 845 -19.57 -30.40 12.64
CA PRO A 845 -18.20 -30.90 12.66
C PRO A 845 -17.24 -29.96 11.92
N PRO A 846 -16.03 -29.70 12.45
CA PRO A 846 -15.43 -30.32 13.64
C PRO A 846 -15.72 -29.58 14.95
N LEU A 847 -16.46 -28.46 14.94
CA LEU A 847 -16.68 -27.61 16.12
C LEU A 847 -17.84 -28.07 17.03
N SER A 848 -18.80 -28.84 16.51
CA SER A 848 -19.83 -29.52 17.28
C SER A 848 -20.09 -30.92 16.74
N ASN A 849 -20.55 -31.83 17.60
CA ASN A 849 -20.89 -33.21 17.23
C ASN A 849 -22.09 -33.30 16.26
N HIS A 850 -23.03 -32.36 16.32
CA HIS A 850 -24.17 -32.27 15.40
C HIS A 850 -24.07 -31.03 14.50
N THR A 851 -24.54 -31.17 13.26
CA THR A 851 -25.01 -30.06 12.41
C THR A 851 -26.42 -29.62 12.87
N LEU A 852 -26.84 -28.37 12.60
CA LEU A 852 -28.19 -27.91 12.97
C LEU A 852 -29.32 -28.84 12.48
N PRO A 853 -29.37 -29.27 11.20
CA PRO A 853 -30.37 -30.25 10.75
C PRO A 853 -30.34 -31.56 11.55
N SER A 854 -29.16 -32.11 11.81
CA SER A 854 -29.04 -33.36 12.57
C SER A 854 -29.41 -33.26 14.05
N TYR A 855 -29.23 -32.07 14.66
CA TYR A 855 -29.63 -31.83 16.05
C TYR A 855 -31.15 -31.71 16.15
N LEU A 856 -31.78 -31.04 15.20
CA LEU A 856 -33.24 -30.92 15.16
C LEU A 856 -33.90 -32.28 14.90
N ALA A 857 -33.36 -33.05 13.95
CA ALA A 857 -33.84 -34.40 13.66
C ALA A 857 -33.60 -35.39 14.81
N SER A 858 -32.51 -35.28 15.58
CA SER A 858 -32.27 -36.12 16.76
C SER A 858 -33.10 -35.75 17.99
N HIS A 859 -33.98 -34.75 17.87
CA HIS A 859 -35.01 -34.39 18.85
C HIS A 859 -36.40 -34.32 18.16
N ASP A 860 -36.56 -35.06 17.05
CA ASP A 860 -37.79 -35.32 16.30
C ASP A 860 -38.55 -34.09 15.77
N VAL A 861 -37.86 -32.95 15.64
CA VAL A 861 -38.34 -31.81 14.86
C VAL A 861 -38.34 -32.21 13.39
N LEU A 862 -39.44 -32.03 12.68
CA LEU A 862 -39.48 -32.27 11.23
C LEU A 862 -38.60 -31.23 10.52
N VAL A 863 -37.51 -31.69 9.89
CA VAL A 863 -36.51 -30.82 9.25
C VAL A 863 -36.63 -30.85 7.73
N GLY A 864 -36.51 -29.68 7.10
CA GLY A 864 -36.18 -29.52 5.70
C GLY A 864 -34.96 -28.61 5.51
N LEU A 865 -34.37 -28.61 4.33
CA LEU A 865 -33.29 -27.68 3.95
C LEU A 865 -33.81 -26.62 2.97
N GLY A 866 -33.33 -25.40 3.12
CA GLY A 866 -33.63 -24.28 2.23
C GLY A 866 -32.38 -23.49 1.84
N ILE A 867 -32.59 -22.54 0.92
CA ILE A 867 -31.55 -21.70 0.33
C ILE A 867 -31.89 -20.21 0.49
N THR A 868 -30.91 -19.33 0.29
CA THR A 868 -31.09 -17.88 0.44
C THR A 868 -30.89 -17.09 -0.87
N GLU A 869 -30.24 -17.67 -1.87
CA GLU A 869 -29.99 -17.05 -3.19
C GLU A 869 -30.29 -18.02 -4.34
N GLU A 870 -30.70 -17.47 -5.49
CA GLU A 870 -31.27 -18.22 -6.62
C GLU A 870 -30.31 -19.27 -7.18
N TRP A 871 -29.02 -18.90 -7.36
CA TRP A 871 -27.96 -19.77 -7.87
C TRP A 871 -27.70 -21.01 -6.99
N MET A 872 -28.17 -21.03 -5.74
CA MET A 872 -27.99 -22.16 -4.83
C MET A 872 -28.94 -23.32 -5.15
N ALA A 873 -30.04 -23.11 -5.88
CA ALA A 873 -31.05 -24.14 -6.13
C ALA A 873 -30.51 -25.39 -6.85
N ARG A 874 -29.49 -25.22 -7.71
CA ARG A 874 -28.78 -26.36 -8.33
C ARG A 874 -27.93 -27.19 -7.36
N ASN A 875 -27.58 -26.63 -6.21
CA ASN A 875 -26.76 -27.28 -5.18
C ASN A 875 -27.58 -28.02 -4.12
N THR A 876 -28.93 -27.95 -4.13
CA THR A 876 -29.81 -28.60 -3.15
C THR A 876 -29.47 -30.07 -2.86
N ARG A 877 -29.13 -30.85 -3.90
CA ARG A 877 -28.69 -32.25 -3.75
C ARG A 877 -27.34 -32.40 -3.03
N ASN A 878 -26.45 -31.42 -3.15
CA ASN A 878 -25.14 -31.41 -2.51
C ASN A 878 -25.28 -31.05 -1.03
N ASP A 879 -26.19 -30.12 -0.68
CA ASP A 879 -26.51 -29.79 0.72
C ASP A 879 -27.18 -30.97 1.45
N ALA A 880 -28.09 -31.69 0.77
CA ALA A 880 -28.62 -32.97 1.25
C ALA A 880 -27.52 -34.03 1.46
N ALA A 881 -26.64 -34.24 0.47
CA ALA A 881 -25.51 -35.16 0.61
C ALA A 881 -24.56 -34.75 1.74
N TRP A 882 -24.34 -33.45 1.96
CA TRP A 882 -23.50 -32.93 3.05
C TRP A 882 -24.12 -33.22 4.42
N ALA A 883 -25.44 -33.08 4.57
CA ALA A 883 -26.16 -33.43 5.79
C ALA A 883 -26.00 -34.93 6.11
N TYR A 884 -26.09 -35.80 5.09
CA TYR A 884 -25.80 -37.23 5.23
C TYR A 884 -24.34 -37.50 5.67
N THR A 885 -23.34 -36.99 4.94
CA THR A 885 -21.93 -37.30 5.21
C THR A 885 -21.41 -36.73 6.54
N ASN A 886 -22.00 -35.64 7.04
CA ASN A 886 -21.63 -35.06 8.33
C ASN A 886 -22.50 -35.54 9.50
N SER A 887 -23.52 -36.37 9.24
CA SER A 887 -24.38 -36.94 10.29
C SER A 887 -24.94 -38.33 9.91
N PRO A 888 -24.10 -39.31 9.49
CA PRO A 888 -24.55 -40.61 8.96
C PRO A 888 -25.16 -41.55 10.02
N ASN A 889 -25.05 -41.18 11.31
CA ASN A 889 -25.72 -41.85 12.43
C ASN A 889 -27.14 -41.30 12.71
N VAL A 890 -27.53 -40.21 12.03
CA VAL A 890 -28.84 -39.54 12.18
C VAL A 890 -29.64 -39.63 10.88
N PHE A 891 -28.97 -39.44 9.73
CA PHE A 891 -29.59 -39.55 8.41
C PHE A 891 -29.05 -40.75 7.64
N SER A 892 -29.94 -41.52 7.01
CA SER A 892 -29.63 -42.35 5.87
C SER A 892 -29.67 -41.53 4.57
N LYS A 893 -29.33 -42.16 3.43
CA LYS A 893 -29.48 -41.54 2.11
C LYS A 893 -30.93 -41.21 1.75
N LYS A 894 -31.92 -41.95 2.27
CA LYS A 894 -33.33 -41.63 2.07
C LYS A 894 -33.70 -40.38 2.86
N ASP A 895 -33.41 -40.37 4.16
CA ASP A 895 -33.78 -39.25 5.04
C ASP A 895 -33.18 -37.93 4.53
N ALA A 896 -31.93 -37.97 4.05
CA ALA A 896 -31.25 -36.83 3.44
C ALA A 896 -31.90 -36.34 2.12
N LEU A 897 -32.49 -37.23 1.31
CA LEU A 897 -33.30 -36.83 0.15
C LEU A 897 -34.67 -36.30 0.57
N ASP A 898 -35.28 -36.88 1.60
CA ASP A 898 -36.56 -36.45 2.16
C ASP A 898 -36.47 -35.02 2.75
N LEU A 899 -35.32 -34.64 3.35
CA LEU A 899 -34.99 -33.26 3.78
C LEU A 899 -35.16 -32.20 2.66
N VAL A 900 -35.04 -32.60 1.39
CA VAL A 900 -35.13 -31.74 0.21
C VAL A 900 -36.24 -32.17 -0.76
N SER A 901 -37.18 -32.99 -0.29
CA SER A 901 -38.37 -33.39 -1.03
C SER A 901 -39.57 -33.57 -0.09
N SER A 902 -39.89 -34.78 0.36
CA SER A 902 -41.13 -35.08 1.11
C SER A 902 -41.29 -34.33 2.43
N ASN A 903 -40.20 -33.94 3.10
CA ASN A 903 -40.32 -33.11 4.30
C ASN A 903 -40.74 -31.68 3.94
N LEU A 904 -40.21 -31.13 2.83
CA LEU A 904 -40.59 -29.80 2.36
C LEU A 904 -42.06 -29.75 1.91
N GLU A 905 -42.61 -30.83 1.34
CA GLU A 905 -44.04 -30.92 1.02
C GLU A 905 -44.95 -30.65 2.22
N VAL A 906 -44.66 -31.25 3.38
CA VAL A 906 -45.45 -31.07 4.62
C VAL A 906 -45.09 -29.79 5.38
N LEU A 907 -43.83 -29.36 5.33
CA LEU A 907 -43.38 -28.10 5.93
C LEU A 907 -43.92 -26.86 5.20
N LEU A 908 -44.30 -27.00 3.94
CA LEU A 908 -44.83 -25.92 3.08
C LEU A 908 -46.33 -26.08 2.75
N GLY A 909 -46.99 -27.12 3.28
CA GLY A 909 -48.43 -27.32 3.12
C GLY A 909 -48.88 -27.78 1.73
N LEU A 910 -47.99 -28.40 0.94
CA LEU A 910 -48.32 -29.03 -0.33
C LEU A 910 -49.03 -30.39 -0.14
N VAL A 911 -48.66 -31.10 0.93
CA VAL A 911 -49.27 -32.37 1.37
C VAL A 911 -49.55 -32.26 2.88
N ASP A 912 -50.61 -32.91 3.36
CA ASP A 912 -51.01 -32.77 4.76
C ASP A 912 -50.19 -33.66 5.70
N ARG A 913 -49.81 -33.19 6.90
CA ARG A 913 -49.00 -34.01 7.84
C ARG A 913 -49.76 -35.26 8.25
N GLU A 914 -51.09 -35.23 8.34
CA GLU A 914 -51.87 -36.45 8.63
C GLU A 914 -51.96 -37.42 7.44
N GLN A 915 -51.75 -36.97 6.20
CA GLN A 915 -51.61 -37.88 5.05
C GLN A 915 -50.24 -38.57 5.05
N GLN A 916 -49.18 -37.91 5.52
CA GLN A 916 -47.92 -38.59 5.86
C GLN A 916 -48.03 -39.42 7.15
N VAL A 917 -48.71 -38.97 8.20
CA VAL A 917 -48.70 -39.62 9.53
C VAL A 917 -49.73 -40.74 9.68
N GLN A 918 -50.81 -40.79 8.90
CA GLN A 918 -51.53 -42.06 8.69
C GLN A 918 -50.70 -43.09 7.90
N VAL A 919 -49.54 -42.69 7.37
CA VAL A 919 -48.48 -43.56 6.80
C VAL A 919 -47.23 -43.64 7.68
N GLN A 920 -47.14 -42.85 8.78
CA GLN A 920 -45.93 -42.65 9.60
C GLN A 920 -46.22 -42.63 11.13
N ALA A 921 -47.34 -43.21 11.58
CA ALA A 921 -47.72 -43.31 13.00
C ALA A 921 -46.87 -44.35 13.77
N ARG A 922 -45.55 -44.15 13.77
CA ARG A 922 -44.53 -45.08 14.30
C ARG A 922 -43.36 -44.43 15.09
N GLY A 923 -43.25 -43.09 15.22
CA GLY A 923 -42.37 -42.38 16.21
C GLY A 923 -42.24 -40.84 15.96
N ASP A 924 -42.04 -39.87 16.90
CA ASP A 924 -42.04 -39.73 18.40
C ASP A 924 -40.68 -39.86 19.19
N SER A 925 -40.11 -38.94 20.03
CA SER A 925 -40.17 -37.44 20.26
C SER A 925 -39.07 -36.86 21.25
N ASP A 926 -38.88 -35.50 21.33
CA ASP A 926 -38.31 -34.61 22.44
C ASP A 926 -36.77 -34.25 22.52
N ARG A 927 -36.15 -33.18 23.15
CA ARG A 927 -36.42 -31.85 23.86
C ARG A 927 -35.11 -30.95 24.09
N SER A 928 -35.11 -29.72 24.71
CA SER A 928 -33.92 -28.74 24.87
C SER A 928 -33.95 -27.59 25.99
N ILE A 929 -33.52 -26.31 25.71
CA ILE A 929 -33.83 -24.95 26.34
C ILE A 929 -33.03 -24.40 27.58
N GLU A 930 -32.90 -23.11 27.98
CA GLU A 930 -33.13 -21.67 27.53
C GLU A 930 -31.93 -20.83 28.19
N GLU A 931 -31.58 -19.52 28.09
CA GLU A 931 -32.08 -18.22 27.54
C GLU A 931 -30.89 -17.30 27.03
N ASP A 932 -30.60 -16.05 27.53
CA ASP A 932 -29.53 -15.17 26.93
C ASP A 932 -28.65 -14.20 27.83
N PRO A 933 -29.06 -12.98 28.29
CA PRO A 933 -28.18 -11.76 28.20
C PRO A 933 -28.01 -10.83 29.44
N LEU A 934 -26.99 -9.92 29.51
CA LEU A 934 -27.00 -8.65 30.33
C LEU A 934 -25.82 -7.62 30.05
N LEU A 935 -25.94 -6.37 30.55
CA LEU A 935 -25.10 -5.12 30.31
C LEU A 935 -25.04 -4.23 31.63
N PRO A 936 -24.63 -2.90 31.72
CA PRO A 936 -23.96 -1.89 30.82
C PRO A 936 -22.88 -0.95 31.51
N SER A 937 -22.49 0.22 30.92
CA SER A 937 -22.20 1.57 31.56
C SER A 937 -20.88 2.37 31.25
N THR A 938 -21.04 3.61 30.70
CA THR A 938 -20.47 4.99 30.94
C THR A 938 -19.12 5.27 31.69
N ARG A 939 -18.42 6.45 31.66
CA ARG A 939 -18.71 7.89 31.34
C ARG A 939 -17.42 8.78 31.18
N GLU A 940 -17.53 10.05 30.75
CA GLU A 940 -16.50 11.14 30.68
C GLU A 940 -16.45 12.03 31.98
N PRO A 941 -15.95 13.32 32.10
CA PRO A 941 -15.18 14.26 31.20
C PRO A 941 -14.12 15.25 31.86
N SER A 942 -13.54 16.17 31.05
CA SER A 942 -13.05 17.57 31.39
C SER A 942 -11.84 17.76 32.36
N GLU A 943 -11.12 18.90 32.54
CA GLU A 943 -11.13 20.35 32.16
C GLU A 943 -9.66 20.81 31.77
N GLY A 944 -9.19 22.06 31.52
CA GLY A 944 -9.74 23.43 31.31
C GLY A 944 -8.68 24.58 31.45
N GLU A 945 -8.90 25.75 30.80
CA GLU A 945 -8.35 27.13 31.10
C GLU A 945 -6.82 27.46 31.04
N ASN A 946 -6.28 28.69 31.26
CA ASN A 946 -6.39 30.07 30.69
C ASN A 946 -5.25 30.95 31.34
N GLU A 947 -4.69 32.10 30.89
CA GLU A 947 -4.48 32.88 29.64
C GLU A 947 -3.41 34.01 29.96
N VAL A 948 -3.12 34.97 29.06
CA VAL A 948 -2.63 36.40 29.27
C VAL A 948 -1.12 36.81 29.11
N ILE A 949 -0.97 37.96 28.40
CA ILE A 949 0.18 38.80 27.94
C ILE A 949 1.08 39.49 29.04
N GLN A 950 2.19 40.23 28.82
CA GLN A 950 2.60 41.22 27.77
C GLN A 950 4.14 41.57 27.76
N GLU A 951 4.55 42.65 27.05
CA GLU A 951 5.85 43.42 27.06
C GLU A 951 7.07 42.91 26.23
N THR A 952 8.11 43.71 25.91
CA THR A 952 8.29 44.91 25.02
C THR A 952 9.80 45.28 25.01
N ASP A 953 10.36 46.04 24.03
CA ASP A 953 11.81 46.37 24.02
C ASP A 953 12.21 47.70 23.32
N ASP A 954 13.44 48.17 23.65
CA ASP A 954 14.31 49.24 23.06
C ASP A 954 13.92 50.75 23.09
N ASP A 955 14.87 51.65 23.48
CA ASP A 955 15.28 52.86 22.72
C ASP A 955 16.57 53.65 23.20
N ASP A 956 17.33 54.15 22.21
CA ASP A 956 18.25 55.31 22.02
C ASP A 956 19.45 55.82 22.93
N THR A 957 20.61 55.97 22.24
CA THR A 957 21.46 57.21 22.05
C THR A 957 22.83 57.61 22.68
N LYS A 958 23.67 58.17 21.76
CA LYS A 958 24.59 59.39 21.84
C LYS A 958 25.90 59.26 22.69
N THR A 959 27.05 59.98 22.46
CA THR A 959 27.54 60.93 21.40
C THR A 959 29.07 61.26 21.42
N ARG A 960 29.57 61.95 20.35
CA ARG A 960 30.49 63.16 20.30
C ARG A 960 32.05 63.06 20.14
N LYS A 961 32.55 63.76 19.07
CA LYS A 961 33.77 64.64 18.92
C LYS A 961 35.20 64.06 19.16
N GLY A 962 36.32 64.56 18.58
CA GLY A 962 36.54 65.51 17.46
C GLY A 962 37.88 66.31 17.48
N SER A 963 38.73 66.18 16.42
CA SER A 963 39.81 67.11 15.91
C SER A 963 41.04 67.52 16.78
N PHE A 964 42.27 67.63 16.18
CA PHE A 964 42.97 68.93 15.87
C PHE A 964 44.55 68.90 15.68
N TRP A 965 45.02 68.95 14.41
CA TRP A 965 46.14 69.78 13.84
C TRP A 965 47.68 69.44 13.76
N ARG A 966 48.34 70.32 12.97
CA ARG A 966 49.63 70.43 12.20
C ARG A 966 50.88 69.80 12.84
N ARG A 967 51.87 69.22 12.12
CA ARG A 967 52.61 69.74 10.93
C ARG A 967 53.55 68.66 10.30
N LEU A 968 53.77 68.66 8.98
CA LEU A 968 54.79 67.85 8.25
C LEU A 968 55.69 68.76 7.37
N ASP A 969 56.81 68.23 6.84
CA ASP A 969 58.13 68.91 6.62
C ASP A 969 59.04 68.59 5.38
N MET A 970 58.67 67.74 4.38
CA MET A 970 59.66 67.13 3.42
C MET A 970 59.26 67.20 1.91
N THR A 971 60.24 67.00 1.00
CA THR A 971 60.10 66.94 -0.49
C THR A 971 60.54 65.58 -1.09
N PRO A 972 60.15 65.25 -2.34
CA PRO A 972 60.42 63.94 -2.98
C PRO A 972 61.79 63.84 -3.68
N THR A 973 62.24 62.60 -3.90
CA THR A 973 63.48 62.20 -4.57
C THR A 973 63.20 61.22 -5.73
N GLN A 974 64.19 60.93 -6.57
CA GLN A 974 64.04 60.03 -7.72
C GLN A 974 63.60 58.60 -7.32
N ARG A 975 64.06 58.09 -6.18
CA ARG A 975 63.63 56.79 -5.62
C ARG A 975 62.14 56.75 -5.26
N ASP A 976 61.58 57.88 -4.79
CA ASP A 976 60.16 57.95 -4.46
C ASP A 976 59.28 57.87 -5.74
N ARG A 977 59.77 58.34 -6.90
CA ARG A 977 59.02 58.28 -8.18
C ARG A 977 58.88 56.84 -8.70
N ILE A 978 59.95 56.04 -8.63
CA ILE A 978 59.92 54.62 -9.05
C ILE A 978 59.04 53.79 -8.10
N SER A 979 59.17 54.03 -6.79
CA SER A 979 58.30 53.46 -5.76
C SER A 979 56.81 53.75 -6.04
N PHE A 980 56.47 54.99 -6.35
CA PHE A 980 55.11 55.42 -6.68
C PHE A 980 54.54 54.72 -7.93
N GLY A 981 55.36 54.58 -8.99
CA GLY A 981 54.96 53.85 -10.20
C GLY A 981 54.63 52.37 -9.95
N LEU A 982 55.45 51.67 -9.16
CA LEU A 982 55.20 50.26 -8.80
C LEU A 982 53.93 50.09 -7.97
N VAL A 983 53.66 51.00 -7.03
CA VAL A 983 52.40 51.00 -6.26
C VAL A 983 51.20 51.24 -7.17
N LEU A 984 51.24 52.19 -8.10
CA LEU A 984 50.13 52.46 -9.01
C LEU A 984 49.81 51.26 -9.92
N VAL A 985 50.82 50.62 -10.52
CA VAL A 985 50.61 49.41 -11.34
C VAL A 985 50.05 48.26 -10.51
N GLY A 986 50.56 48.06 -9.29
CA GLY A 986 50.05 47.04 -8.37
C GLY A 986 48.59 47.28 -7.95
N ILE A 987 48.21 48.54 -7.67
CA ILE A 987 46.82 48.95 -7.38
C ILE A 987 45.91 48.71 -8.60
N ALA A 988 46.37 49.08 -9.80
CA ALA A 988 45.62 48.92 -11.05
C ALA A 988 45.39 47.44 -11.45
N LEU A 989 46.21 46.51 -10.95
CA LEU A 989 45.95 45.07 -11.05
C LEU A 989 45.06 44.56 -9.90
N PHE A 990 45.39 44.91 -8.65
CA PHE A 990 44.76 44.33 -7.47
C PHE A 990 43.27 44.72 -7.32
N LEU A 991 42.94 46.02 -7.46
CA LEU A 991 41.60 46.52 -7.15
C LEU A 991 40.53 46.08 -8.17
N PRO A 992 40.65 46.35 -9.50
CA PRO A 992 39.59 46.03 -10.45
C PRO A 992 39.45 44.52 -10.68
N LEU A 993 40.55 43.74 -10.63
CA LEU A 993 40.47 42.29 -10.77
C LEU A 993 39.79 41.63 -9.56
N THR A 994 39.98 42.17 -8.34
CA THR A 994 39.22 41.72 -7.16
C THR A 994 37.71 42.01 -7.32
N GLY A 995 37.35 43.20 -7.83
CA GLY A 995 35.97 43.54 -8.15
C GLY A 995 35.36 42.62 -9.23
N TYR A 996 36.12 42.29 -10.27
CA TYR A 996 35.69 41.39 -11.35
C TYR A 996 35.39 39.96 -10.85
N ILE A 997 36.24 39.41 -9.97
CA ILE A 997 36.07 38.07 -9.37
C ILE A 997 34.75 37.98 -8.58
N VAL A 998 34.35 39.08 -7.92
CA VAL A 998 33.07 39.19 -7.19
C VAL A 998 31.90 39.33 -8.16
N LEU A 999 31.96 40.28 -9.11
CA LEU A 999 30.86 40.58 -10.03
C LEU A 999 30.53 39.46 -11.02
N ARG A 1000 31.46 38.51 -11.25
CA ARG A 1000 31.21 37.29 -12.04
C ARG A 1000 30.57 36.15 -11.23
N GLY A 1001 30.38 36.32 -9.92
CA GLY A 1001 29.71 35.34 -9.05
C GLY A 1001 28.19 35.58 -8.97
N ASN A 1002 27.45 34.59 -8.46
CA ASN A 1002 26.04 34.83 -8.13
C ASN A 1002 25.94 35.71 -6.87
N LEU A 1003 25.74 37.01 -7.09
CA LEU A 1003 25.67 38.00 -6.01
C LEU A 1003 24.54 37.71 -4.99
N LYS A 1004 23.48 37.02 -5.39
CA LYS A 1004 22.37 36.64 -4.47
C LYS A 1004 22.73 35.47 -3.56
N GLU A 1005 23.46 34.47 -4.06
CA GLU A 1005 24.03 33.38 -3.23
C GLU A 1005 25.13 33.90 -2.29
N MET A 1006 25.90 34.90 -2.73
CA MET A 1006 26.97 35.48 -1.90
C MET A 1006 26.42 36.36 -0.77
N GLY A 1007 25.26 37.00 -0.94
CA GLY A 1007 24.66 37.84 0.08
C GLY A 1007 25.64 38.89 0.65
N TRP A 1008 25.79 38.90 1.98
CA TRP A 1008 26.70 39.81 2.67
C TRP A 1008 28.19 39.46 2.52
N PHE A 1009 28.56 38.34 1.88
CA PHE A 1009 29.93 38.12 1.40
C PHE A 1009 30.28 39.10 0.26
N ALA A 1010 29.36 39.39 -0.65
CA ALA A 1010 29.65 40.15 -1.88
C ALA A 1010 30.40 41.49 -1.66
N PRO A 1011 30.00 42.36 -0.70
CA PRO A 1011 30.73 43.62 -0.46
C PRO A 1011 32.10 43.45 0.23
N HIS A 1012 32.45 42.28 0.79
CA HIS A 1012 33.69 42.13 1.56
C HIS A 1012 34.97 42.30 0.73
N PRO A 1013 35.27 41.51 -0.33
CA PRO A 1013 36.52 41.65 -1.07
C PRO A 1013 36.75 43.05 -1.68
N PRO A 1014 35.74 43.75 -2.26
CA PRO A 1014 35.93 45.08 -2.81
C PRO A 1014 36.19 46.15 -1.72
N LEU A 1015 35.50 46.07 -0.57
CA LEU A 1015 35.74 46.98 0.54
C LEU A 1015 37.13 46.78 1.17
N GLN A 1016 37.58 45.53 1.31
CA GLN A 1016 38.94 45.23 1.78
C GLN A 1016 40.01 45.70 0.80
N ALA A 1017 39.81 45.49 -0.50
CA ALA A 1017 40.72 45.97 -1.54
C ALA A 1017 40.76 47.51 -1.59
N LEU A 1018 39.63 48.20 -1.47
CA LEU A 1018 39.59 49.66 -1.33
C LEU A 1018 40.33 50.14 -0.08
N ALA A 1019 40.12 49.49 1.06
CA ALA A 1019 40.78 49.86 2.30
C ALA A 1019 42.31 49.80 2.15
N ILE A 1020 42.82 48.65 1.70
CA ILE A 1020 44.26 48.42 1.48
C ILE A 1020 44.84 49.41 0.48
N THR A 1021 44.16 49.68 -0.64
CA THR A 1021 44.64 50.66 -1.63
C THR A 1021 44.58 52.10 -1.10
N SER A 1022 43.62 52.44 -0.24
CA SER A 1022 43.52 53.75 0.42
C SER A 1022 44.62 54.00 1.47
N PHE A 1023 45.19 52.97 2.09
CA PHE A 1023 46.39 53.10 2.95
C PHE A 1023 47.68 53.43 2.19
N LEU A 1024 47.67 53.34 0.85
CA LEU A 1024 48.86 53.42 0.01
C LEU A 1024 48.95 54.70 -0.82
N LEU A 1025 47.82 55.34 -1.07
CA LEU A 1025 47.69 56.57 -1.86
C LEU A 1025 48.06 57.81 -1.02
N ASP A 1026 48.93 58.64 -1.58
CA ASP A 1026 49.51 59.81 -0.89
C ASP A 1026 49.89 60.85 -1.96
N ASP A 1027 49.13 61.95 -1.99
CA ASP A 1027 49.17 63.08 -2.94
C ASP A 1027 48.78 62.83 -4.42
N GLY A 1028 47.73 63.54 -4.87
CA GLY A 1028 47.62 64.04 -6.25
C GLY A 1028 46.65 63.34 -7.23
N LEU A 1029 46.12 62.16 -6.90
CA LEU A 1029 45.48 61.28 -7.92
C LEU A 1029 44.04 60.81 -7.58
N TYR A 1030 43.30 61.59 -6.77
CA TYR A 1030 41.99 61.14 -6.25
C TYR A 1030 40.75 61.56 -7.08
N ILE A 1031 40.77 62.72 -7.74
CA ILE A 1031 39.57 63.28 -8.41
C ILE A 1031 39.12 62.40 -9.59
N GLY A 1032 40.04 61.78 -10.33
CA GLY A 1032 39.73 60.84 -11.40
C GLY A 1032 39.35 59.42 -10.94
N PHE A 1033 39.50 59.10 -9.65
CA PHE A 1033 39.33 57.73 -9.14
C PHE A 1033 37.95 57.48 -8.50
N SER A 1034 37.31 58.52 -7.96
CA SER A 1034 36.02 58.42 -7.26
C SER A 1034 34.85 57.96 -8.15
N LEU A 1035 34.84 58.31 -9.43
CA LEU A 1035 33.75 57.97 -10.36
C LEU A 1035 33.70 56.47 -10.69
N LEU A 1036 34.85 55.83 -10.91
CA LEU A 1036 34.93 54.38 -11.05
C LEU A 1036 34.56 53.66 -9.74
N LEU A 1037 34.88 54.26 -8.59
CA LEU A 1037 34.67 53.63 -7.29
C LEU A 1037 33.18 53.49 -6.92
N ALA A 1038 32.34 54.45 -7.29
CA ALA A 1038 30.90 54.43 -7.00
C ALA A 1038 30.20 53.21 -7.60
N CYS A 1039 30.44 52.92 -8.89
CA CYS A 1039 29.78 51.82 -9.61
C CYS A 1039 30.14 50.43 -9.07
N PHE A 1040 31.38 50.23 -8.61
CA PHE A 1040 31.85 48.91 -8.15
C PHE A 1040 31.43 48.55 -6.71
N ILE A 1041 30.99 49.52 -5.90
CA ILE A 1041 30.62 49.31 -4.48
C ILE A 1041 29.11 49.44 -4.24
N LEU A 1042 28.43 50.39 -4.91
CA LEU A 1042 26.99 50.56 -4.75
C LEU A 1042 26.17 49.46 -5.44
N LEU A 1043 26.63 48.96 -6.60
CA LEU A 1043 25.87 47.99 -7.39
C LEU A 1043 25.66 46.64 -6.68
N PRO A 1044 26.69 46.00 -6.05
CA PRO A 1044 26.46 44.78 -5.26
C PRO A 1044 25.56 45.04 -4.05
N LEU A 1045 25.70 46.19 -3.38
CA LEU A 1045 24.96 46.52 -2.17
C LEU A 1045 23.45 46.71 -2.44
N LEU A 1046 23.11 47.43 -3.50
CA LEU A 1046 21.72 47.66 -3.93
C LEU A 1046 21.02 46.36 -4.37
N LEU A 1047 21.76 45.45 -5.03
CA LEU A 1047 21.23 44.16 -5.48
C LEU A 1047 20.99 43.16 -4.34
N VAL A 1048 21.73 43.26 -3.23
CA VAL A 1048 21.50 42.47 -2.01
C VAL A 1048 20.30 42.99 -1.20
N LEU A 1049 19.99 44.29 -1.28
CA LEU A 1049 18.92 44.95 -0.53
C LEU A 1049 17.55 44.99 -1.24
N SER A 1050 17.41 44.35 -2.41
CA SER A 1050 16.17 44.36 -3.20
C SER A 1050 15.20 43.23 -2.77
N PRO A 1051 13.96 43.52 -2.36
CA PRO A 1051 13.00 42.51 -1.88
C PRO A 1051 12.50 41.57 -2.99
N ARG A 1052 11.97 40.40 -2.61
CA ARG A 1052 11.36 39.43 -3.54
C ARG A 1052 9.97 39.90 -4.01
N PRO A 1053 9.60 39.74 -5.28
CA PRO A 1053 8.19 39.64 -5.65
C PRO A 1053 7.61 38.30 -5.14
N SER A 1054 6.37 38.32 -4.65
CA SER A 1054 5.61 37.13 -4.24
C SER A 1054 4.73 36.58 -5.39
N PRO A 1055 4.43 35.27 -5.40
CA PRO A 1055 3.39 34.71 -6.27
C PRO A 1055 1.98 35.10 -5.76
N PRO A 1056 0.96 35.19 -6.64
CA PRO A 1056 -0.40 35.57 -6.26
C PRO A 1056 -1.22 34.41 -5.67
N PRO A 1057 -2.14 34.69 -4.71
CA PRO A 1057 -3.11 33.71 -4.19
C PRO A 1057 -4.42 33.65 -5.03
N PRO A 1058 -5.19 32.55 -4.94
CA PRO A 1058 -6.51 32.41 -5.59
C PRO A 1058 -7.68 32.94 -4.71
N PRO A 1059 -8.72 33.59 -5.29
CA PRO A 1059 -9.92 34.04 -4.58
C PRO A 1059 -11.16 33.10 -4.74
N PRO A 1060 -12.22 33.25 -3.88
CA PRO A 1060 -13.35 32.31 -3.74
C PRO A 1060 -14.63 32.66 -4.56
N PRO A 1061 -15.68 31.79 -4.55
CA PRO A 1061 -17.00 32.03 -5.18
C PRO A 1061 -17.84 33.19 -4.58
N PRO A 1062 -18.94 33.63 -5.25
CA PRO A 1062 -19.42 35.02 -5.19
C PRO A 1062 -20.70 35.28 -4.36
N PRO A 1063 -21.01 36.57 -4.12
CA PRO A 1063 -22.37 37.08 -4.37
C PRO A 1063 -22.43 38.31 -5.31
N ARG A 1064 -23.65 38.75 -5.66
CA ARG A 1064 -23.98 39.74 -6.69
C ARG A 1064 -23.93 41.20 -6.21
N SER A 1065 -23.56 42.16 -7.09
CA SER A 1065 -24.39 43.33 -7.47
C SER A 1065 -23.70 44.26 -8.50
N GLN A 1066 -24.31 45.40 -8.85
CA GLN A 1066 -24.21 46.08 -10.15
C GLN A 1066 -23.30 47.34 -10.20
N ALA A 1067 -22.81 47.67 -11.41
CA ALA A 1067 -22.41 49.03 -11.89
C ALA A 1067 -21.20 49.72 -11.18
N GLN A 1068 -20.52 50.76 -11.71
CA GLN A 1068 -20.81 51.68 -12.84
C GLN A 1068 -19.50 52.27 -13.45
N LEU A 1069 -19.58 52.97 -14.59
CA LEU A 1069 -18.50 53.77 -15.26
C LEU A 1069 -18.67 55.29 -14.96
N PRO A 1070 -17.78 56.25 -15.37
CA PRO A 1070 -16.52 56.19 -16.15
C PRO A 1070 -15.29 56.72 -15.31
N LEU A 1071 -14.33 57.63 -15.65
CA LEU A 1071 -13.96 58.56 -16.76
C LEU A 1071 -12.43 58.92 -16.70
N ALA A 1072 -11.96 60.02 -17.34
CA ALA A 1072 -10.58 60.55 -17.40
C ALA A 1072 -10.56 62.11 -17.26
N PRO A 1073 -9.44 62.90 -17.25
CA PRO A 1073 -8.44 63.03 -18.35
C PRO A 1073 -6.96 63.39 -17.97
N LEU A 1074 -6.14 63.72 -18.99
CA LEU A 1074 -4.74 64.26 -19.00
C LEU A 1074 -4.76 65.80 -19.28
N PRO A 1075 -3.70 66.57 -19.70
CA PRO A 1075 -2.21 66.41 -19.85
C PRO A 1075 -1.44 67.64 -19.20
N PRO A 1076 -0.30 68.23 -19.66
CA PRO A 1076 0.85 67.88 -20.56
C PRO A 1076 2.20 67.85 -19.75
N SER A 1077 3.45 68.30 -20.06
CA SER A 1077 4.18 69.13 -21.09
C SER A 1077 5.71 68.84 -21.07
N VAL A 1078 6.51 69.14 -22.12
CA VAL A 1078 8.01 68.90 -22.15
C VAL A 1078 8.82 69.91 -23.02
N PRO A 1079 9.94 70.51 -22.51
CA PRO A 1079 10.96 71.23 -23.32
C PRO A 1079 12.48 71.00 -22.94
N PRO A 1080 13.43 70.81 -23.90
CA PRO A 1080 14.87 70.57 -23.61
C PRO A 1080 15.94 71.39 -24.41
N SER A 1081 17.24 71.20 -24.08
CA SER A 1081 18.47 71.77 -24.71
C SER A 1081 19.75 71.05 -24.17
N SER A 1082 21.01 71.13 -24.66
CA SER A 1082 21.68 71.50 -25.95
C SER A 1082 23.16 70.97 -25.96
N LEU A 1083 24.04 71.36 -26.91
CA LEU A 1083 25.43 70.84 -27.13
C LEU A 1083 26.44 71.92 -27.59
N ALA A 1084 27.75 71.79 -27.27
CA ALA A 1084 28.93 72.40 -27.95
C ALA A 1084 30.29 71.84 -27.42
N ASP A 1085 31.41 72.04 -28.15
CA ASP A 1085 32.71 71.31 -27.99
C ASP A 1085 33.99 72.23 -27.95
N PRO A 1086 35.27 71.74 -27.86
CA PRO A 1086 36.43 72.45 -27.23
C PRO A 1086 37.47 73.12 -28.17
N PRO A 1087 38.52 73.78 -27.60
CA PRO A 1087 39.90 73.25 -27.72
C PRO A 1087 40.80 73.48 -26.45
N GLY A 1088 42.11 73.16 -26.51
CA GLY A 1088 43.07 73.33 -25.37
C GLY A 1088 44.56 73.44 -25.76
N ILE A 1089 45.49 73.52 -24.80
CA ILE A 1089 46.99 73.48 -24.95
C ILE A 1089 47.71 73.26 -23.58
N THR A 1090 49.01 72.93 -23.60
CA THR A 1090 49.89 72.53 -22.45
C THR A 1090 50.85 73.67 -21.97
N PRO A 1091 51.90 73.44 -21.13
CA PRO A 1091 51.86 73.19 -19.68
C PRO A 1091 52.77 74.14 -18.83
N LEU A 1092 52.61 74.19 -17.49
CA LEU A 1092 53.54 74.88 -16.57
C LEU A 1092 53.68 74.18 -15.20
N GLN A 1093 54.86 74.27 -14.57
CA GLN A 1093 55.14 73.76 -13.20
C GLN A 1093 55.18 74.90 -12.15
N PRO A 1094 54.56 74.73 -10.97
CA PRO A 1094 54.74 75.63 -9.83
C PRO A 1094 55.86 75.20 -8.84
N PRO A 1095 56.40 76.12 -8.03
CA PRO A 1095 57.52 75.91 -7.09
C PRO A 1095 57.16 75.08 -5.82
N PRO A 1096 58.16 74.64 -5.01
CA PRO A 1096 57.91 73.81 -3.83
C PRO A 1096 57.03 74.50 -2.77
N PRO A 1097 56.09 73.76 -2.13
CA PRO A 1097 55.00 74.37 -1.38
C PRO A 1097 55.32 74.67 0.09
N SER A 1098 54.64 75.68 0.63
CA SER A 1098 54.80 76.18 2.01
C SER A 1098 54.17 75.27 3.09
N THR A 1099 54.36 75.66 4.35
CA THR A 1099 53.95 74.91 5.56
C THR A 1099 52.43 74.74 5.72
N SER A 1100 51.60 75.46 4.95
CA SER A 1100 50.15 75.22 4.88
C SER A 1100 49.85 73.88 4.18
N ALA A 1101 50.43 73.69 2.99
CA ALA A 1101 50.15 72.56 2.11
C ALA A 1101 50.51 71.20 2.74
N ARG A 1102 51.56 71.13 3.57
CA ARG A 1102 51.95 69.87 4.24
C ARG A 1102 51.06 69.45 5.41
N GLN A 1103 50.12 70.29 5.86
CA GLN A 1103 48.93 69.75 6.57
C GLN A 1103 47.67 69.67 5.71
N THR A 1104 47.48 70.45 4.63
CA THR A 1104 46.39 70.09 3.69
C THR A 1104 46.51 68.61 3.31
N ARG A 1105 47.75 68.15 3.04
CA ARG A 1105 48.11 66.74 2.83
C ARG A 1105 47.96 65.84 4.07
N PHE A 1106 48.52 66.20 5.23
CA PHE A 1106 48.36 65.37 6.44
C PHE A 1106 46.89 65.19 6.85
N ASN A 1107 46.06 66.22 6.68
CA ASN A 1107 44.62 66.12 6.92
C ASN A 1107 43.93 65.27 5.86
N THR A 1108 44.23 65.44 4.57
CA THR A 1108 43.68 64.56 3.51
C THR A 1108 44.04 63.10 3.79
N HIS A 1109 45.30 62.79 4.12
CA HIS A 1109 45.73 61.44 4.46
C HIS A 1109 45.04 60.89 5.73
N GLN A 1110 44.92 61.70 6.79
CA GLN A 1110 44.20 61.32 8.01
C GLN A 1110 42.70 61.08 7.74
N SER A 1111 42.06 61.91 6.91
CA SER A 1111 40.65 61.76 6.51
C SER A 1111 40.42 60.57 5.60
N LEU A 1112 41.35 60.26 4.68
CA LEU A 1112 41.27 59.04 3.87
C LEU A 1112 41.44 57.79 4.74
N ILE A 1113 42.37 57.79 5.70
CA ILE A 1113 42.56 56.63 6.60
C ILE A 1113 41.37 56.44 7.54
N LEU A 1114 40.88 57.48 8.21
CA LEU A 1114 39.83 57.35 9.23
C LEU A 1114 38.40 57.43 8.66
N GLY A 1115 38.21 58.09 7.52
CA GLY A 1115 36.90 58.28 6.88
C GLY A 1115 36.61 57.32 5.72
N LEU A 1116 37.61 56.64 5.17
CA LEU A 1116 37.42 55.66 4.09
C LEU A 1116 38.09 54.32 4.37
N ALA A 1117 39.40 54.29 4.65
CA ALA A 1117 40.16 53.04 4.71
C ALA A 1117 39.77 52.17 5.93
N LEU A 1118 39.77 52.74 7.14
CA LEU A 1118 39.38 52.04 8.37
C LEU A 1118 37.87 51.67 8.37
N PRO A 1119 36.93 52.55 7.96
CA PRO A 1119 35.54 52.16 7.76
C PRO A 1119 35.35 51.05 6.73
N ALA A 1120 36.00 51.09 5.56
CA ALA A 1120 35.87 50.03 4.55
C ALA A 1120 36.44 48.69 5.03
N PHE A 1121 37.58 48.68 5.72
CA PHE A 1121 38.14 47.46 6.33
C PHE A 1121 37.20 46.90 7.42
N THR A 1122 36.55 47.77 8.18
CA THR A 1122 35.63 47.39 9.26
C THR A 1122 34.31 46.87 8.70
N LEU A 1123 33.66 47.57 7.77
CA LEU A 1123 32.43 47.15 7.09
C LEU A 1123 32.64 45.87 6.26
N GLY A 1124 33.79 45.72 5.61
CA GLY A 1124 34.17 44.46 4.97
C GLY A 1124 34.30 43.32 5.98
N THR A 1125 34.86 43.56 7.16
CA THR A 1125 34.98 42.52 8.20
C THR A 1125 33.63 42.18 8.84
N LEU A 1126 32.81 43.20 9.12
CA LEU A 1126 31.47 43.04 9.71
C LEU A 1126 30.49 42.37 8.75
N SER A 1127 30.51 42.70 7.45
CA SER A 1127 29.67 42.03 6.46
C SER A 1127 29.99 40.53 6.35
N MET A 1128 31.25 40.13 6.50
CA MET A 1128 31.62 38.70 6.64
C MET A 1128 31.18 38.06 7.95
N TRP A 1129 31.31 38.77 9.07
CA TRP A 1129 30.86 38.28 10.38
C TRP A 1129 29.35 38.07 10.39
N TRP A 1130 28.60 39.04 9.84
CA TRP A 1130 27.15 39.00 9.67
C TRP A 1130 26.73 37.92 8.66
N ASN A 1131 27.39 37.80 7.51
CA ASN A 1131 27.11 36.72 6.56
C ASN A 1131 27.29 35.34 7.20
N LYS A 1132 28.32 35.16 8.04
CA LYS A 1132 28.50 33.93 8.80
C LYS A 1132 27.45 33.73 9.90
N HIS A 1133 27.04 34.81 10.58
CA HIS A 1133 26.00 34.75 11.62
C HIS A 1133 24.63 34.35 11.03
N VAL A 1134 24.18 35.00 9.95
CA VAL A 1134 22.90 34.72 9.26
C VAL A 1134 22.82 33.29 8.70
N HIS A 1135 23.96 32.69 8.34
CA HIS A 1135 24.04 31.31 7.83
C HIS A 1135 24.56 30.30 8.87
N SER A 1136 24.56 30.63 10.17
CA SER A 1136 25.03 29.79 11.29
C SER A 1136 26.42 29.15 11.10
N ALA A 1137 27.29 29.81 10.33
CA ALA A 1137 28.55 29.25 9.86
C ALA A 1137 29.74 29.68 10.76
N ALA A 1138 30.50 28.70 11.25
CA ALA A 1138 31.56 28.90 12.24
C ALA A 1138 32.57 30.03 11.88
N HIS A 1139 32.71 31.00 12.78
CA HIS A 1139 33.63 32.15 12.65
C HIS A 1139 35.10 31.74 12.87
N PHE A 1140 36.03 32.59 12.38
CA PHE A 1140 37.49 32.46 12.57
C PHE A 1140 38.17 31.12 12.16
N THR A 1141 37.48 30.25 11.41
CA THR A 1141 37.96 28.92 10.98
C THR A 1141 39.14 28.87 9.98
N THR A 1142 39.77 30.00 9.64
CA THR A 1142 40.87 30.05 8.65
C THR A 1142 41.99 31.00 9.06
N TRP A 1143 43.21 30.77 8.54
CA TRP A 1143 44.33 31.70 8.67
C TRP A 1143 44.02 33.11 8.16
N HIS A 1144 43.29 33.24 7.04
CA HIS A 1144 42.83 34.54 6.54
C HIS A 1144 41.97 35.27 7.57
N SER A 1145 41.05 34.57 8.25
CA SER A 1145 40.21 35.19 9.29
C SER A 1145 40.96 35.47 10.60
N TRP A 1146 41.96 34.66 11.00
CA TRP A 1146 42.80 34.94 12.17
C TRP A 1146 43.76 36.12 11.93
N PHE A 1147 44.49 36.12 10.81
CA PHE A 1147 45.31 37.27 10.42
C PHE A 1147 44.45 38.50 10.09
N GLY A 1148 43.21 38.33 9.62
CA GLY A 1148 42.23 39.40 9.48
C GLY A 1148 41.83 40.03 10.81
N LEU A 1149 41.51 39.21 11.82
CA LEU A 1149 41.20 39.69 13.17
C LEU A 1149 42.41 40.38 13.82
N ALA A 1150 43.61 39.81 13.67
CA ALA A 1150 44.85 40.44 14.12
C ALA A 1150 45.15 41.75 13.37
N THR A 1151 44.90 41.81 12.06
CA THR A 1151 45.09 43.02 11.24
C THR A 1151 44.12 44.12 11.65
N ILE A 1152 42.81 43.84 11.80
CA ILE A 1152 41.84 44.87 12.20
C ILE A 1152 42.08 45.34 13.65
N GLY A 1153 42.40 44.43 14.57
CA GLY A 1153 42.76 44.80 15.95
C GLY A 1153 44.02 45.67 16.01
N TRP A 1154 45.05 45.31 15.25
CA TRP A 1154 46.27 46.11 15.13
C TRP A 1154 46.00 47.43 14.37
N MET A 1155 45.08 47.48 13.39
CA MET A 1155 44.63 48.72 12.76
C MET A 1155 43.96 49.69 13.74
N PHE A 1156 43.08 49.20 14.61
CA PHE A 1156 42.48 50.03 15.66
C PHE A 1156 43.51 50.47 16.70
N LEU A 1157 44.40 49.59 17.15
CA LEU A 1157 45.50 49.94 18.07
C LEU A 1157 46.46 50.97 17.44
N GLN A 1158 46.83 50.78 16.17
CA GLN A 1158 47.66 51.68 15.39
C GLN A 1158 46.99 53.06 15.24
N ALA A 1159 45.69 53.09 14.93
CA ALA A 1159 44.91 54.31 14.85
C ALA A 1159 44.81 55.03 16.21
N ALA A 1160 44.58 54.29 17.30
CA ALA A 1160 44.50 54.83 18.66
C ALA A 1160 45.85 55.41 19.15
N VAL A 1161 46.96 54.71 18.91
CA VAL A 1161 48.31 55.22 19.21
C VAL A 1161 48.68 56.42 18.33
N GLY A 1162 48.26 56.42 17.06
CA GLY A 1162 48.40 57.57 16.16
C GLY A 1162 47.61 58.79 16.65
N ALA A 1163 46.35 58.59 17.02
CA ALA A 1163 45.48 59.60 17.60
C ALA A 1163 46.08 60.18 18.89
N GLY A 1164 46.40 59.33 19.88
CA GLY A 1164 46.94 59.78 21.18
C GLY A 1164 48.31 60.48 21.10
N SER A 1165 49.09 60.24 20.03
CA SER A 1165 50.40 60.88 19.82
C SER A 1165 50.36 62.15 18.97
N VAL A 1166 49.21 62.48 18.36
CA VAL A 1166 49.02 63.67 17.52
C VAL A 1166 47.95 64.61 18.06
N TRP A 1167 46.77 64.09 18.41
CA TRP A 1167 45.63 64.90 18.88
C TRP A 1167 45.89 65.47 20.28
N PHE A 1168 45.22 66.59 20.60
CA PHE A 1168 45.38 67.32 21.86
C PHE A 1168 46.84 67.65 22.24
N GLY A 1169 47.73 67.80 21.24
CA GLY A 1169 49.16 68.07 21.45
C GLY A 1169 49.97 66.88 21.97
N GLY A 1170 49.45 65.65 21.84
CA GLY A 1170 50.10 64.43 22.30
C GLY A 1170 50.08 64.24 23.83
N LYS A 1171 49.15 64.90 24.54
CA LYS A 1171 49.05 64.83 26.01
C LYS A 1171 48.94 63.40 26.55
N ALA A 1172 48.27 62.49 25.83
CA ALA A 1172 48.12 61.08 26.22
C ALA A 1172 49.46 60.34 26.35
N PHE A 1173 50.52 60.81 25.69
CA PHE A 1173 51.89 60.30 25.84
C PHE A 1173 52.83 61.35 26.48
N GLY A 1174 52.31 62.15 27.41
CA GLY A 1174 53.08 63.12 28.20
C GLY A 1174 53.50 64.39 27.45
N GLY A 1175 52.95 64.65 26.27
CA GLY A 1175 53.14 65.88 25.49
C GLY A 1175 54.49 66.00 24.78
N GLY A 1176 54.52 66.88 23.77
CA GLY A 1176 55.74 67.38 23.12
C GLY A 1176 56.77 66.30 22.75
N ALA A 1177 57.97 66.38 23.35
CA ALA A 1177 59.09 65.49 23.04
C ALA A 1177 58.92 64.04 23.54
N LYS A 1178 57.94 63.74 24.42
CA LYS A 1178 57.61 62.37 24.82
C LYS A 1178 56.72 61.71 23.76
N ALA A 1179 55.61 62.34 23.36
CA ALA A 1179 54.75 61.87 22.26
C ALA A 1179 55.53 61.66 20.94
N LYS A 1180 56.45 62.58 20.62
CA LYS A 1180 57.32 62.49 19.43
C LYS A 1180 58.27 61.27 19.45
N ARG A 1181 58.59 60.69 20.62
CA ARG A 1181 59.33 59.43 20.75
C ARG A 1181 58.43 58.20 20.50
N VAL A 1182 57.17 58.22 20.92
CA VAL A 1182 56.20 57.15 20.63
C VAL A 1182 55.90 57.07 19.12
N TYR A 1183 55.79 58.22 18.44
CA TYR A 1183 55.46 58.29 17.02
C TYR A 1183 56.48 57.57 16.08
N LYS A 1184 57.72 57.31 16.51
CA LYS A 1184 58.68 56.51 15.72
C LYS A 1184 58.30 55.02 15.68
N TYR A 1185 57.80 54.48 16.80
CA TYR A 1185 57.30 53.11 16.89
C TYR A 1185 55.98 52.96 16.12
N HIS A 1186 55.07 53.95 16.24
CA HIS A 1186 53.86 54.01 15.41
C HIS A 1186 54.18 53.96 13.91
N ARG A 1187 55.21 54.67 13.43
CA ARG A 1187 55.62 54.57 12.01
C ARG A 1187 56.14 53.18 11.62
N LEU A 1188 56.97 52.54 12.46
CA LEU A 1188 57.47 51.18 12.21
C LEU A 1188 56.30 50.17 12.19
N SER A 1189 55.44 50.22 13.21
CA SER A 1189 54.20 49.46 13.34
C SER A 1189 53.32 49.59 12.09
N GLY A 1190 53.16 50.81 11.55
CA GLY A 1190 52.40 51.05 10.33
C GLY A 1190 52.97 50.35 9.08
N TYR A 1191 54.29 50.29 8.93
CA TYR A 1191 54.90 49.51 7.83
C TYR A 1191 54.68 48.00 8.01
N LEU A 1192 54.87 47.47 9.22
CA LEU A 1192 54.62 46.04 9.51
C LEU A 1192 53.15 45.67 9.28
N LEU A 1193 52.23 46.53 9.70
CA LEU A 1193 50.80 46.35 9.54
C LEU A 1193 50.35 46.36 8.07
N VAL A 1194 50.95 47.22 7.22
CA VAL A 1194 50.70 47.17 5.76
C VAL A 1194 51.18 45.84 5.17
N VAL A 1195 52.32 45.30 5.61
CA VAL A 1195 52.75 43.95 5.19
C VAL A 1195 51.75 42.88 5.63
N LEU A 1196 51.26 42.94 6.88
CA LEU A 1196 50.27 42.00 7.41
C LEU A 1196 48.92 42.08 6.66
N ALA A 1197 48.46 43.29 6.31
CA ALA A 1197 47.24 43.49 5.54
C ALA A 1197 47.36 42.95 4.10
N LEU A 1198 48.49 43.20 3.42
CA LEU A 1198 48.77 42.66 2.09
C LEU A 1198 48.86 41.12 2.12
N PHE A 1199 49.49 40.54 3.15
CA PHE A 1199 49.55 39.09 3.35
C PHE A 1199 48.17 38.49 3.65
N THR A 1200 47.36 39.16 4.48
CA THR A 1200 45.97 38.75 4.77
C THR A 1200 45.11 38.74 3.51
N ALA A 1201 45.20 39.78 2.67
CA ALA A 1201 44.50 39.84 1.39
C ALA A 1201 44.99 38.77 0.39
N HIS A 1202 46.29 38.48 0.38
CA HIS A 1202 46.85 37.37 -0.39
C HIS A 1202 46.26 36.03 0.05
N LEU A 1203 46.23 35.71 1.35
CA LEU A 1203 45.57 34.50 1.87
C LEU A 1203 44.08 34.44 1.46
N GLY A 1204 43.38 35.58 1.47
CA GLY A 1204 41.98 35.68 1.04
C GLY A 1204 41.78 35.32 -0.43
N GLY A 1205 42.58 35.87 -1.35
CA GLY A 1205 42.40 35.64 -2.79
C GLY A 1205 43.13 34.42 -3.36
N ALA A 1206 44.23 33.99 -2.76
CA ALA A 1206 45.01 32.82 -3.18
C ALA A 1206 44.55 31.52 -2.51
N HIS A 1207 44.10 31.55 -1.25
CA HIS A 1207 43.88 30.34 -0.45
C HIS A 1207 42.48 30.22 0.20
N SER A 1208 41.54 31.15 0.02
CA SER A 1208 40.15 30.94 0.48
C SER A 1208 39.39 29.96 -0.42
N THR A 1209 38.46 29.21 0.19
CA THR A 1209 37.57 28.27 -0.50
C THR A 1209 36.73 28.94 -1.60
N TRP A 1210 36.24 30.16 -1.33
CA TRP A 1210 35.53 31.00 -2.30
C TRP A 1210 36.39 31.25 -3.55
N ALA A 1211 37.62 31.74 -3.37
CA ALA A 1211 38.49 32.06 -4.49
C ALA A 1211 38.96 30.81 -5.24
N SER A 1212 39.17 29.67 -4.56
CA SER A 1212 39.53 28.40 -5.21
C SER A 1212 38.37 27.74 -5.94
N GLY A 1213 37.12 27.91 -5.49
CA GLY A 1213 35.95 27.23 -6.06
C GLY A 1213 35.50 27.75 -7.44
N GLN A 1214 35.85 28.99 -7.79
CA GLN A 1214 35.38 29.63 -9.02
C GLN A 1214 36.13 29.15 -10.27
N LYS A 1215 35.53 28.20 -10.99
CA LYS A 1215 36.06 27.63 -12.24
C LYS A 1215 36.35 28.70 -13.30
N GLY A 1216 37.53 28.59 -13.93
CA GLY A 1216 37.96 29.43 -15.05
C GLY A 1216 38.70 30.74 -14.69
N MET A 1217 38.84 31.12 -13.41
CA MET A 1217 39.45 32.41 -13.02
C MET A 1217 40.88 32.33 -12.45
N ALA A 1218 41.59 31.22 -12.64
CA ALA A 1218 42.97 31.07 -12.21
C ALA A 1218 43.93 32.17 -12.73
N PRO A 1219 43.88 32.61 -14.02
CA PRO A 1219 44.76 33.67 -14.50
C PRO A 1219 44.50 35.02 -13.82
N VAL A 1220 43.23 35.36 -13.60
CA VAL A 1220 42.80 36.60 -12.94
C VAL A 1220 43.28 36.64 -11.49
N ARG A 1221 43.16 35.50 -10.77
CA ARG A 1221 43.62 35.36 -9.39
C ARG A 1221 45.13 35.46 -9.25
N VAL A 1222 45.90 34.90 -10.19
CA VAL A 1222 47.37 35.06 -10.24
C VAL A 1222 47.73 36.53 -10.45
N LEU A 1223 47.13 37.21 -11.43
CA LEU A 1223 47.40 38.63 -11.68
C LEU A 1223 47.04 39.54 -10.50
N ALA A 1224 45.92 39.30 -9.83
CA ALA A 1224 45.49 40.10 -8.68
C ALA A 1224 46.35 39.85 -7.42
N PHE A 1225 46.48 38.59 -7.00
CA PHE A 1225 47.00 38.24 -5.66
C PHE A 1225 48.46 37.77 -5.65
N TRP A 1226 49.00 37.27 -6.78
CA TRP A 1226 50.39 36.84 -6.92
C TRP A 1226 51.27 37.83 -7.71
N VAL A 1227 50.69 38.81 -8.41
CA VAL A 1227 51.44 39.88 -9.11
C VAL A 1227 51.11 41.26 -8.55
N GLY A 1228 49.83 41.64 -8.46
CA GLY A 1228 49.41 42.95 -7.95
C GLY A 1228 49.87 43.23 -6.51
N LEU A 1229 49.57 42.34 -5.57
CA LEU A 1229 49.96 42.49 -4.16
C LEU A 1229 51.49 42.54 -3.93
N PRO A 1230 52.32 41.67 -4.55
CA PRO A 1230 53.78 41.81 -4.45
C PRO A 1230 54.35 43.08 -5.08
N LEU A 1231 53.80 43.58 -6.20
CA LEU A 1231 54.21 44.87 -6.78
C LEU A 1231 53.94 46.04 -5.83
N ILE A 1232 52.77 46.04 -5.16
CA ILE A 1232 52.46 46.98 -4.08
C ILE A 1232 53.50 46.86 -2.95
N TRP A 1233 53.76 45.65 -2.47
CA TRP A 1233 54.70 45.42 -1.35
C TRP A 1233 56.12 45.92 -1.66
N VAL A 1234 56.67 45.58 -2.84
CA VAL A 1234 57.98 46.09 -3.28
C VAL A 1234 57.97 47.62 -3.39
N GLY A 1235 56.90 48.21 -3.93
CA GLY A 1235 56.72 49.66 -3.99
C GLY A 1235 56.72 50.34 -2.62
N VAL A 1236 56.05 49.74 -1.62
CA VAL A 1236 56.02 50.21 -0.23
C VAL A 1236 57.40 50.10 0.45
N GLN A 1237 58.08 48.95 0.31
CA GLN A 1237 59.42 48.75 0.89
C GLN A 1237 60.45 49.71 0.27
N ALA A 1238 60.34 50.00 -1.03
CA ALA A 1238 61.17 51.01 -1.69
C ALA A 1238 60.99 52.42 -1.06
N ARG A 1239 59.79 52.73 -0.53
CA ARG A 1239 59.44 54.00 0.14
C ARG A 1239 59.89 54.08 1.61
N ALA A 1240 60.19 52.96 2.25
CA ALA A 1240 60.57 52.92 3.67
C ALA A 1240 61.95 53.57 3.90
N ARG A 1241 62.01 54.60 4.77
CA ARG A 1241 63.24 55.35 5.07
C ARG A 1241 63.77 55.04 6.47
N GLY A 1242 64.59 53.99 6.59
CA GLY A 1242 65.20 53.53 7.85
C GLY A 1242 65.94 54.62 8.64
N SER A 1243 66.58 55.57 7.96
CA SER A 1243 67.26 56.72 8.58
C SER A 1243 66.36 57.63 9.44
N LYS A 1244 65.02 57.53 9.30
CA LYS A 1244 64.05 58.24 10.16
C LYS A 1244 63.60 57.45 11.40
N MET A 1245 64.11 56.24 11.62
CA MET A 1245 63.60 55.34 12.67
C MET A 1245 64.57 55.12 13.84
N LYS A 1246 65.90 55.20 13.61
CA LYS A 1246 67.00 55.14 14.60
C LYS A 1246 66.67 54.31 15.85
N PHE A 1247 66.88 53.00 15.73
CA PHE A 1247 66.97 52.06 16.84
C PHE A 1247 68.45 51.67 16.89
N VAL A 1248 69.10 51.95 18.03
CA VAL A 1248 70.46 52.53 18.09
C VAL A 1248 70.47 54.01 17.64
#